data_AF-A0A6G0XY68-F1
#
_entry.id   AF-A0A6G0XY68-F1
#
_cell.length_a   1.000
_cell.length_b   1.000
_cell.length_c   1.000
_cell.angle_alpha   90.00
_cell.angle_beta   90.00
_cell.angle_gamma   90.00
#
_symmetry.space_group_name_H-M   'P 1'
#
loop_
_entity.id
_entity.type
_entity.pdbx_description
1 polymer ?
#
loop_
_entity_poly.entity_id
_entity_poly.type
_entity_poly.pdbx_seq_one_letter_code
_entity_poly.pdbx_strand_id
1 'polypeptide(L)'
;MKKRCLVVGAVVTTLWGVGAMHWTETQYLQSKAKEMFFHGYDAYMKHAYPWDELKPLSCEGRRWDRKERGDLDDALGGFALTLIDSLSMLALVDPVEFEAAVQRVIHTVSFDRDVTVSVFETTIRVVGGLLSAHMLATSGAVGSMHKTYNGELLDLAVDVGTRLLPAFATKTGIPVHRINLKHGLMKNAPALTCPAAAGSLLLELSVLSRLSDIPDFEEAAKDAVTALWERRSPLDLLGSTINVNTGEWVHTHTGIGAGLDSFYEYLMKYYIMSGDGEFLDMFNRSYVSIERHLLHRGGYHLEVDMTLGNQFVHSNRVSALQAFWPGLQVLAGDIPAAVRSHQQLFDLWNEFGALPELYDMSAPGAVIHWAQHYPLRPELAESTYHLYAATKDEKYLKIGRKLLQDIEDTSRVSCGYAAVANVHDKQLEDRMDSFFLSETVKYLYLLFSNDTSVLIPKQPDNSVALPASHVLFTTEGHLFPLVPSLYQDTTSTANKRKFKHAHRTCQAPKNITVASKSTHLDAAVTIRIGNSHVKTLAASPAEFGYSLASGRIDGSLFASLNDIQTACKELSAWGDSIRGKIVLVKRGNCSFTRKAMHVQDMGGIGMIAVNNKAQTPKPSYQRLYSLSDDGSGHKVKIPVVMISMNNALDLEELGARDDSLVISLSMLLS
;
A
#
# COMPACT_ATOMS: atom_id res chain seq x y z
N MET A 1 -51.04 -8.22 -61.62
CA MET A 1 -50.16 -9.06 -60.77
C MET A 1 -49.14 -8.16 -60.07
N LYS A 2 -49.29 -7.97 -58.75
CA LYS A 2 -48.43 -7.12 -57.92
C LYS A 2 -47.08 -7.82 -57.70
N LYS A 3 -45.98 -7.28 -58.21
CA LYS A 3 -44.62 -7.72 -57.86
C LYS A 3 -44.22 -7.03 -56.55
N ARG A 4 -44.12 -7.81 -55.47
CA ARG A 4 -43.60 -7.39 -54.18
C ARG A 4 -42.08 -7.19 -54.28
N CYS A 5 -41.60 -6.03 -53.86
CA CYS A 5 -40.19 -5.82 -53.53
C CYS A 5 -39.86 -6.59 -52.24
N LEU A 6 -38.78 -7.39 -52.27
CA LEU A 6 -38.18 -7.97 -51.09
C LEU A 6 -36.91 -7.16 -50.79
N VAL A 7 -36.99 -6.27 -49.80
CA VAL A 7 -35.83 -5.60 -49.22
C VAL A 7 -35.20 -6.59 -48.24
N VAL A 8 -34.01 -7.10 -48.55
CA VAL A 8 -33.21 -7.88 -47.60
C VAL A 8 -32.56 -6.88 -46.66
N GLY A 9 -33.15 -6.72 -45.47
CA GLY A 9 -32.53 -5.98 -44.38
C GLY A 9 -31.31 -6.74 -43.87
N ALA A 10 -30.11 -6.18 -44.08
CA ALA A 10 -28.92 -6.59 -43.37
C ALA A 10 -29.09 -6.20 -41.90
N VAL A 11 -29.29 -7.19 -41.03
CA VAL A 11 -29.17 -7.01 -39.59
C VAL A 11 -27.69 -6.74 -39.32
N VAL A 12 -27.33 -5.48 -39.12
CA VAL A 12 -26.05 -5.11 -38.52
C VAL A 12 -26.17 -5.46 -37.04
N THR A 13 -25.80 -6.68 -36.67
CA THR A 13 -25.41 -6.97 -35.30
C THR A 13 -24.15 -6.16 -35.02
N THR A 14 -24.31 -5.02 -34.35
CA THR A 14 -23.20 -4.32 -33.70
C THR A 14 -22.66 -5.22 -32.60
N LEU A 15 -21.68 -6.06 -32.97
CA LEU A 15 -20.71 -6.60 -32.04
C LEU A 15 -19.99 -5.38 -31.44
N TRP A 16 -20.29 -5.05 -30.19
CA TRP A 16 -19.46 -4.16 -29.39
C TRP A 16 -18.13 -4.89 -29.17
N GLY A 17 -17.23 -4.75 -30.13
CA GLY A 17 -15.87 -5.22 -30.01
C GLY A 17 -15.25 -4.52 -28.82
N VAL A 18 -14.87 -5.31 -27.80
CA VAL A 18 -13.99 -4.87 -26.72
C VAL A 18 -12.61 -4.67 -27.35
N GLY A 19 -12.46 -3.57 -28.10
CA GLY A 19 -11.20 -3.18 -28.71
C GLY A 19 -10.21 -2.76 -27.61
N ALA A 20 -8.95 -3.04 -27.87
CA ALA A 20 -7.85 -2.53 -27.07
C ALA A 20 -7.88 -0.98 -27.09
N MET A 21 -7.73 -0.29 -25.96
CA MET A 21 -7.59 1.17 -25.93
C MET A 21 -6.34 1.54 -26.72
N HIS A 22 -6.52 2.33 -27.78
CA HIS A 22 -5.41 2.68 -28.64
C HIS A 22 -4.43 3.59 -27.88
N TRP A 23 -3.12 3.41 -28.06
CA TRP A 23 -2.09 4.16 -27.32
C TRP A 23 -2.23 5.69 -27.45
N THR A 24 -2.76 6.19 -28.58
CA THR A 24 -3.05 7.63 -28.75
C THR A 24 -4.17 8.12 -27.84
N GLU A 25 -5.18 7.28 -27.55
CA GLU A 25 -6.26 7.61 -26.60
C GLU A 25 -5.69 7.65 -25.19
N THR A 26 -4.88 6.67 -24.80
CA THR A 26 -4.17 6.66 -23.51
C THR A 26 -3.31 7.91 -23.33
N GLN A 27 -2.49 8.27 -24.33
CA GLN A 27 -1.66 9.48 -24.29
C GLN A 27 -2.49 10.76 -24.22
N TYR A 28 -3.62 10.81 -24.94
CA TYR A 28 -4.56 11.93 -24.86
C TYR A 28 -5.14 12.08 -23.45
N LEU A 29 -5.57 10.97 -22.83
CA LEU A 29 -6.14 10.97 -21.49
C LEU A 29 -5.09 11.33 -20.42
N GLN A 30 -3.85 10.86 -20.57
CA GLN A 30 -2.75 11.30 -19.71
C GLN A 30 -2.50 12.81 -19.83
N SER A 31 -2.46 13.33 -21.06
CA SER A 31 -2.29 14.75 -21.33
C SER A 31 -3.45 15.57 -20.77
N LYS A 32 -4.67 15.01 -20.84
CA LYS A 32 -5.86 15.63 -20.28
C LYS A 32 -5.81 15.66 -18.75
N ALA A 33 -5.41 14.58 -18.08
CA ALA A 33 -5.20 14.59 -16.63
C ALA A 33 -4.13 15.61 -16.20
N LYS A 34 -3.02 15.73 -16.94
CA LYS A 34 -2.02 16.79 -16.72
C LYS A 34 -2.62 18.19 -16.89
N GLU A 35 -3.46 18.40 -17.89
CA GLU A 35 -4.17 19.66 -18.10
C GLU A 35 -5.17 19.96 -16.97
N MET A 36 -5.88 18.96 -16.45
CA MET A 36 -6.75 19.11 -15.28
C MET A 36 -5.95 19.60 -14.06
N PHE A 37 -4.78 19.01 -13.83
CA PHE A 37 -3.89 19.42 -12.74
C PHE A 37 -3.55 20.91 -12.87
N PHE A 38 -3.07 21.37 -14.03
CA PHE A 38 -2.70 22.77 -14.23
C PHE A 38 -3.90 23.72 -14.22
N HIS A 39 -5.08 23.31 -14.69
CA HIS A 39 -6.30 24.13 -14.56
C HIS A 39 -6.63 24.43 -13.10
N GLY A 40 -6.53 23.44 -12.21
CA GLY A 40 -6.74 23.64 -10.77
C GLY A 40 -5.56 24.33 -10.07
N TYR A 41 -4.33 23.89 -10.34
CA TYR A 41 -3.11 24.43 -9.73
C TYR A 41 -2.89 25.90 -10.10
N ASP A 42 -2.99 26.27 -11.38
CA ASP A 42 -2.80 27.66 -11.81
C ASP A 42 -3.91 28.58 -11.27
N ALA A 43 -5.15 28.07 -11.19
CA ALA A 43 -6.24 28.80 -10.55
C ALA A 43 -5.96 29.03 -9.06
N TYR A 44 -5.49 28.02 -8.33
CA TYR A 44 -5.07 28.16 -6.94
C TYR A 44 -3.94 29.18 -6.81
N MET A 45 -2.88 29.08 -7.62
CA MET A 45 -1.74 30.00 -7.57
C MET A 45 -2.12 31.44 -7.87
N LYS A 46 -3.14 31.67 -8.71
CA LYS A 46 -3.62 33.00 -9.08
C LYS A 46 -4.60 33.60 -8.06
N HIS A 47 -5.51 32.78 -7.51
CA HIS A 47 -6.68 33.25 -6.79
C HIS A 47 -6.64 32.98 -5.28
N ALA A 48 -5.89 31.98 -4.85
CA ALA A 48 -5.90 31.51 -3.47
C ALA A 48 -4.54 31.62 -2.79
N TYR A 49 -3.42 31.37 -3.47
CA TYR A 49 -2.09 31.46 -2.85
C TYR A 49 -1.85 32.82 -2.16
N PRO A 50 -1.34 32.86 -0.91
CA PRO A 50 -0.81 31.75 -0.11
C PRO A 50 -1.81 31.14 0.89
N TRP A 51 -3.11 31.31 0.69
CA TRP A 51 -4.12 30.60 1.48
C TRP A 51 -4.08 29.10 1.20
N ASP A 52 -4.73 28.31 2.06
CA ASP A 52 -4.54 26.86 2.07
C ASP A 52 -5.24 26.16 0.90
N GLU A 53 -6.44 26.62 0.50
CA GLU A 53 -7.24 26.00 -0.55
C GLU A 53 -7.97 27.03 -1.42
N LEU A 54 -8.45 26.58 -2.57
CA LEU A 54 -9.23 27.39 -3.52
C LEU A 54 -10.73 27.19 -3.31
N LYS A 55 -11.46 28.30 -3.40
CA LYS A 55 -12.91 28.36 -3.58
C LYS A 55 -13.19 28.62 -5.08
N PRO A 56 -13.44 27.58 -5.87
CA PRO A 56 -13.38 27.63 -7.34
C PRO A 56 -14.59 28.29 -8.02
N LEU A 57 -15.72 28.46 -7.32
CA LEU A 57 -16.89 29.19 -7.81
C LEU A 57 -16.75 30.69 -7.58
N SER A 58 -16.24 31.09 -6.40
CA SER A 58 -15.99 32.50 -6.07
C SER A 58 -14.64 33.01 -6.57
N CYS A 59 -13.72 32.11 -6.95
CA CYS A 59 -12.33 32.43 -7.31
C CYS A 59 -11.59 33.14 -6.16
N GLU A 60 -11.78 32.65 -4.93
CA GLU A 60 -11.17 33.18 -3.70
C GLU A 60 -10.36 32.10 -2.96
N GLY A 61 -9.47 32.50 -2.07
CA GLY A 61 -8.78 31.57 -1.17
C GLY A 61 -9.61 31.23 0.07
N ARG A 62 -9.66 29.96 0.46
CA ARG A 62 -10.21 29.51 1.74
C ARG A 62 -9.20 29.80 2.85
N ARG A 63 -9.60 30.61 3.83
CA ARG A 63 -8.71 31.13 4.86
C ARG A 63 -8.78 30.31 6.15
N TRP A 64 -7.64 29.96 6.73
CA TRP A 64 -7.55 29.29 8.03
C TRP A 64 -8.10 30.13 9.19
N ASP A 65 -8.09 31.46 9.08
CA ASP A 65 -8.56 32.38 10.12
C ASP A 65 -10.07 32.64 10.07
N ARG A 66 -10.78 31.93 9.19
CA ARG A 66 -12.24 31.92 9.09
C ARG A 66 -12.74 30.49 9.05
N LYS A 67 -13.35 30.03 10.13
CA LYS A 67 -14.01 28.72 10.14
C LYS A 67 -15.33 28.80 9.37
N GLU A 68 -15.33 28.34 8.12
CA GLU A 68 -16.49 28.29 7.22
C GLU A 68 -17.18 26.91 7.20
N ARG A 69 -16.45 25.83 7.53
CA ARG A 69 -16.89 24.42 7.48
C ARG A 69 -16.67 23.64 8.78
N GLY A 70 -16.44 24.35 9.90
CA GLY A 70 -16.36 23.75 11.22
C GLY A 70 -15.09 22.92 11.39
N ASP A 71 -15.22 21.65 11.80
CA ASP A 71 -14.10 20.77 12.09
C ASP A 71 -13.26 20.43 10.84
N LEU A 72 -13.87 20.50 9.64
CA LEU A 72 -13.15 20.35 8.37
C LEU A 72 -12.15 21.49 8.09
N ASP A 73 -12.26 22.63 8.79
CA ASP A 73 -11.26 23.71 8.68
C ASP A 73 -10.02 23.43 9.54
N ASP A 74 -10.02 22.41 10.39
CA ASP A 74 -8.84 22.09 11.21
C ASP A 74 -7.68 21.51 10.38
N ALA A 75 -7.91 21.16 9.11
CA ALA A 75 -6.85 20.88 8.14
C ALA A 75 -6.09 22.14 7.68
N LEU A 76 -6.65 23.33 7.92
CA LEU A 76 -6.10 24.61 7.48
C LEU A 76 -5.26 25.25 8.59
N GLY A 77 -4.03 25.64 8.29
CA GLY A 77 -3.13 26.31 9.25
C GLY A 77 -2.50 27.60 8.73
N GLY A 78 -2.78 27.99 7.49
CA GLY A 78 -2.14 29.11 6.82
C GLY A 78 -0.72 28.82 6.39
N PHE A 79 -0.48 27.61 5.88
CA PHE A 79 0.81 27.11 5.42
C PHE A 79 0.81 26.78 3.92
N ALA A 80 -0.14 27.36 3.16
CA ALA A 80 -0.30 27.13 1.73
C ALA A 80 -0.51 25.63 1.40
N LEU A 81 -1.43 24.98 2.12
CA LEU A 81 -1.71 23.55 2.08
C LEU A 81 -1.69 22.96 0.65
N THR A 82 -2.47 23.51 -0.27
CA THR A 82 -2.56 23.01 -1.66
C THR A 82 -1.23 23.05 -2.40
N LEU A 83 -0.37 24.04 -2.11
CA LEU A 83 0.97 24.12 -2.70
C LEU A 83 1.85 22.97 -2.19
N ILE A 84 1.88 22.75 -0.87
CA ILE A 84 2.66 21.67 -0.24
C ILE A 84 2.20 20.31 -0.77
N ASP A 85 0.89 20.10 -0.78
CA ASP A 85 0.27 18.83 -1.15
C ASP A 85 0.51 18.48 -2.64
N SER A 86 0.59 19.50 -3.50
CA SER A 86 0.81 19.33 -4.93
C SER A 86 2.27 19.10 -5.33
N LEU A 87 3.25 19.23 -4.43
CA LEU A 87 4.68 19.17 -4.78
C LEU A 87 5.06 17.84 -5.44
N SER A 88 4.59 16.70 -4.92
CA SER A 88 4.94 15.40 -5.50
C SER A 88 4.26 15.17 -6.86
N MET A 89 3.12 15.82 -7.12
CA MET A 89 2.48 15.81 -8.44
C MET A 89 3.27 16.67 -9.43
N LEU A 90 3.72 17.87 -9.02
CA LEU A 90 4.60 18.71 -9.83
C LEU A 90 5.87 17.97 -10.25
N ALA A 91 6.48 17.21 -9.34
CA ALA A 91 7.65 16.38 -9.66
C ALA A 91 7.39 15.35 -10.78
N LEU A 92 6.15 14.85 -10.91
CA LEU A 92 5.76 13.91 -11.98
C LEU A 92 5.50 14.59 -13.32
N VAL A 93 4.96 15.81 -13.31
CA VAL A 93 4.43 16.45 -14.54
C VAL A 93 5.25 17.62 -15.05
N ASP A 94 5.95 18.34 -14.18
CA ASP A 94 6.75 19.52 -14.51
C ASP A 94 7.89 19.74 -13.48
N PRO A 95 9.08 19.18 -13.74
CA PRO A 95 10.24 19.36 -12.86
C PRO A 95 10.70 20.81 -12.67
N VAL A 96 10.39 21.72 -13.61
CA VAL A 96 10.78 23.13 -13.52
C VAL A 96 9.84 23.86 -12.56
N GLU A 97 8.53 23.65 -12.69
CA GLU A 97 7.56 24.20 -11.75
C GLU A 97 7.71 23.57 -10.37
N PHE A 98 8.09 22.29 -10.27
CA PHE A 98 8.46 21.66 -9.00
C PHE A 98 9.56 22.44 -8.26
N GLU A 99 10.66 22.76 -8.94
CA GLU A 99 11.76 23.53 -8.34
C GLU A 99 11.29 24.92 -7.90
N ALA A 100 10.51 25.61 -8.73
CA ALA A 100 9.94 26.92 -8.38
C ALA A 100 8.98 26.85 -7.19
N ALA A 101 8.11 25.85 -7.13
CA ALA A 101 7.16 25.63 -6.05
C ALA A 101 7.86 25.31 -4.73
N VAL A 102 8.88 24.45 -4.75
CA VAL A 102 9.70 24.17 -3.55
C VAL A 102 10.35 25.45 -3.03
N GLN A 103 10.91 26.28 -3.90
CA GLN A 103 11.46 27.57 -3.48
C GLN A 103 10.38 28.47 -2.85
N ARG A 104 9.16 28.53 -3.42
CA ARG A 104 8.06 29.29 -2.82
C ARG A 104 7.70 28.80 -1.42
N VAL A 105 7.66 27.48 -1.22
CA VAL A 105 7.41 26.86 0.10
C VAL A 105 8.49 27.28 1.10
N ILE A 106 9.77 27.13 0.75
CA ILE A 106 10.91 27.50 1.61
C ILE A 106 10.82 28.97 2.06
N HIS A 107 10.42 29.88 1.16
CA HIS A 107 10.39 31.31 1.46
C HIS A 107 9.12 31.79 2.17
N THR A 108 8.00 31.06 2.06
CA THR A 108 6.67 31.57 2.46
C THR A 108 6.08 30.82 3.65
N VAL A 109 6.38 29.54 3.80
CA VAL A 109 5.74 28.68 4.81
C VAL A 109 6.40 28.86 6.17
N SER A 110 5.55 28.97 7.21
CA SER A 110 5.99 29.03 8.61
C SER A 110 4.94 28.39 9.51
N PHE A 111 5.39 27.61 10.50
CA PHE A 111 4.52 26.94 11.45
C PHE A 111 4.46 27.63 12.83
N ASP A 112 5.16 28.76 13.03
CA ASP A 112 5.01 29.57 14.24
C ASP A 112 3.73 30.42 14.18
N ARG A 113 2.59 29.74 14.33
CA ARG A 113 1.26 30.33 14.16
C ARG A 113 0.36 29.98 15.33
N ASP A 114 -0.35 30.97 15.85
CA ASP A 114 -1.40 30.75 16.85
C ASP A 114 -2.68 30.26 16.15
N VAL A 115 -2.67 28.97 15.82
CA VAL A 115 -3.77 28.28 15.14
C VAL A 115 -3.87 26.86 15.68
N THR A 116 -5.10 26.40 15.87
CA THR A 116 -5.39 25.00 16.20
C THR A 116 -5.58 24.20 14.92
N VAL A 117 -4.84 23.11 14.78
CA VAL A 117 -4.88 22.21 13.63
C VAL A 117 -5.19 20.78 14.07
N SER A 118 -5.66 19.98 13.12
CA SER A 118 -5.76 18.52 13.23
C SER A 118 -4.37 17.91 13.13
N VAL A 119 -4.01 17.06 14.10
CA VAL A 119 -2.72 16.33 14.09
C VAL A 119 -2.64 15.39 12.90
N PHE A 120 -3.76 14.73 12.59
CA PHE A 120 -3.87 13.80 11.46
C PHE A 120 -3.70 14.50 10.12
N GLU A 121 -4.53 15.50 9.83
CA GLU A 121 -4.51 16.21 8.53
C GLU A 121 -3.17 16.93 8.31
N THR A 122 -2.60 17.54 9.36
CA THR A 122 -1.29 18.18 9.25
C THR A 122 -0.19 17.15 8.98
N THR A 123 -0.28 15.95 9.55
CA THR A 123 0.74 14.91 9.33
C THR A 123 0.67 14.38 7.89
N ILE A 124 -0.49 13.88 7.44
CA ILE A 124 -0.58 13.23 6.13
C ILE A 124 -0.37 14.21 4.98
N ARG A 125 -0.83 15.47 5.11
CA ARG A 125 -0.73 16.47 4.03
C ARG A 125 0.54 17.30 4.09
N VAL A 126 0.88 17.84 5.26
CA VAL A 126 2.00 18.79 5.40
C VAL A 126 3.31 18.05 5.62
N VAL A 127 3.39 17.20 6.65
CA VAL A 127 4.61 16.41 6.90
C VAL A 127 4.86 15.47 5.72
N GLY A 128 3.82 14.76 5.27
CA GLY A 128 3.87 13.89 4.08
C GLY A 128 4.35 14.60 2.82
N GLY A 129 3.73 15.74 2.48
CA GLY A 129 4.09 16.53 1.30
C GLY A 129 5.51 17.09 1.35
N LEU A 130 5.94 17.63 2.49
CA LEU A 130 7.31 18.13 2.69
C LEU A 130 8.36 17.02 2.59
N LEU A 131 8.13 15.88 3.23
CA LEU A 131 9.04 14.74 3.19
C LEU A 131 9.12 14.14 1.77
N SER A 132 7.98 13.96 1.11
CA SER A 132 7.95 13.45 -0.27
C SER A 132 8.74 14.36 -1.21
N ALA A 133 8.50 15.67 -1.14
CA ALA A 133 9.22 16.65 -1.93
C ALA A 133 10.71 16.70 -1.59
N HIS A 134 11.11 16.60 -0.31
CA HIS A 134 12.50 16.51 0.10
C HIS A 134 13.20 15.29 -0.52
N MET A 135 12.58 14.11 -0.45
CA MET A 135 13.13 12.87 -1.00
C MET A 135 13.23 12.93 -2.53
N LEU A 136 12.23 13.50 -3.21
CA LEU A 136 12.25 13.70 -4.66
C LEU A 136 13.33 14.70 -5.08
N ALA A 137 13.44 15.84 -4.38
CA ALA A 137 14.45 16.87 -4.64
C ALA A 137 15.88 16.36 -4.43
N THR A 138 16.10 15.39 -3.55
CA THR A 138 17.42 14.78 -3.27
C THR A 138 17.73 13.55 -4.12
N SER A 139 16.72 12.90 -4.70
CA SER A 139 16.85 11.61 -5.39
C SER A 139 17.71 11.63 -6.67
N GLY A 140 17.85 12.80 -7.30
CA GLY A 140 18.41 12.92 -8.66
C GLY A 140 17.47 12.43 -9.77
N ALA A 141 16.22 12.07 -9.45
CA ALA A 141 15.21 11.67 -10.44
C ALA A 141 14.42 12.86 -11.02
N VAL A 142 14.36 13.98 -10.30
CA VAL A 142 13.53 15.14 -10.66
C VAL A 142 14.43 16.34 -11.02
N GLY A 143 14.62 16.55 -12.32
CA GLY A 143 15.40 17.68 -12.83
C GLY A 143 16.80 17.80 -12.22
N SER A 144 17.28 19.04 -12.09
CA SER A 144 18.62 19.34 -11.54
C SER A 144 18.61 19.88 -10.11
N MET A 145 17.45 19.89 -9.43
CA MET A 145 17.29 20.47 -8.10
C MET A 145 18.21 19.85 -7.03
N HIS A 146 18.51 18.56 -7.14
CA HIS A 146 19.44 17.85 -6.25
C HIS A 146 20.85 18.47 -6.16
N LYS A 147 21.21 19.35 -7.11
CA LYS A 147 22.51 20.05 -7.13
C LYS A 147 22.52 21.32 -6.28
N THR A 148 21.35 21.91 -6.00
CA THR A 148 21.20 23.23 -5.37
C THR A 148 20.42 23.18 -4.05
N TYR A 149 19.57 22.17 -3.88
CA TYR A 149 18.74 21.98 -2.68
C TYR A 149 19.56 21.49 -1.49
N ASN A 150 19.37 22.10 -0.31
CA ASN A 150 20.18 21.85 0.89
C ASN A 150 19.41 21.18 2.03
N GLY A 151 18.19 20.69 1.77
CA GLY A 151 17.38 19.97 2.76
C GLY A 151 16.37 20.84 3.50
N GLU A 152 16.12 22.07 3.05
CA GLU A 152 15.26 23.05 3.73
C GLU A 152 13.82 22.56 3.99
N LEU A 153 13.27 21.68 3.14
CA LEU A 153 11.95 21.09 3.40
C LEU A 153 11.96 20.06 4.54
N LEU A 154 13.09 19.37 4.77
CA LEU A 154 13.24 18.49 5.93
C LEU A 154 13.29 19.32 7.21
N ASP A 155 13.98 20.47 7.20
CA ASP A 155 13.97 21.40 8.35
C ASP A 155 12.54 21.88 8.67
N LEU A 156 11.77 22.24 7.64
CA LEU A 156 10.34 22.57 7.79
C LEU A 156 9.52 21.40 8.33
N ALA A 157 9.76 20.17 7.85
CA ALA A 157 9.08 18.97 8.32
C ALA A 157 9.41 18.68 9.81
N VAL A 158 10.66 18.89 10.23
CA VAL A 158 11.09 18.76 11.64
C VAL A 158 10.43 19.82 12.52
N ASP A 159 10.32 21.08 12.07
CA ASP A 159 9.65 22.16 12.81
C ASP A 159 8.17 21.80 13.07
N VAL A 160 7.40 21.49 12.02
CA VAL A 160 5.99 21.11 12.21
C VAL A 160 5.86 19.80 13.00
N GLY A 161 6.69 18.79 12.73
CA GLY A 161 6.68 17.52 13.48
C GLY A 161 6.90 17.72 14.97
N THR A 162 7.86 18.59 15.34
CA THR A 162 8.16 18.93 16.74
C THR A 162 6.99 19.65 17.42
N ARG A 163 6.26 20.50 16.68
CA ARG A 163 5.05 21.16 17.20
C ARG A 163 3.89 20.19 17.41
N LEU A 164 3.82 19.11 16.62
CA LEU A 164 2.81 18.06 16.73
C LEU A 164 3.13 17.05 17.83
N LEU A 165 4.40 16.79 18.13
CA LEU A 165 4.84 15.76 19.08
C LEU A 165 4.19 15.84 20.48
N PRO A 166 3.92 17.02 21.08
CA PRO A 166 3.20 17.10 22.35
C PRO A 166 1.79 16.48 22.32
N ALA A 167 1.18 16.27 21.14
CA ALA A 167 -0.10 15.61 21.02
C ALA A 167 -0.10 14.18 21.61
N PHE A 168 1.05 13.50 21.57
CA PHE A 168 1.25 12.15 22.10
C PHE A 168 1.43 12.10 23.63
N ALA A 169 1.56 13.26 24.30
CA ALA A 169 1.74 13.34 25.75
C ALA A 169 0.42 13.09 26.53
N THR A 170 -0.25 11.99 26.20
CA THR A 170 -1.46 11.49 26.87
C THR A 170 -1.10 10.32 27.78
N LYS A 171 -2.03 9.90 28.65
CA LYS A 171 -1.78 8.76 29.56
C LYS A 171 -1.59 7.43 28.84
N THR A 172 -2.10 7.32 27.62
CA THR A 172 -2.06 6.07 26.84
C THR A 172 -0.99 6.09 25.75
N GLY A 173 -0.36 7.24 25.47
CA GLY A 173 0.49 7.45 24.29
C GLY A 173 -0.30 7.67 22.99
N ILE A 174 -1.62 7.45 22.99
CA ILE A 174 -2.48 7.73 21.83
C ILE A 174 -2.65 9.25 21.71
N PRO A 175 -2.37 9.87 20.55
CA PRO A 175 -2.38 11.32 20.42
C PRO A 175 -3.78 11.92 20.47
N VAL A 176 -3.88 13.14 21.03
CA VAL A 176 -5.09 13.96 20.89
C VAL A 176 -5.32 14.35 19.43
N HIS A 177 -6.58 14.55 19.04
CA HIS A 177 -6.94 14.90 17.66
C HIS A 177 -6.43 16.29 17.23
N ARG A 178 -6.33 17.24 18.17
CA ARG A 178 -6.04 18.65 17.87
C ARG A 178 -4.92 19.21 18.73
N ILE A 179 -4.14 20.11 18.15
CA ILE A 179 -3.06 20.83 18.83
C ILE A 179 -2.95 22.26 18.31
N ASN A 180 -2.52 23.20 19.15
CA ASN A 180 -2.18 24.56 18.70
C ASN A 180 -0.70 24.61 18.30
N LEU A 181 -0.38 25.09 17.10
CA LEU A 181 1.00 25.07 16.56
C LEU A 181 1.98 25.95 17.34
N LYS A 182 1.50 26.93 18.10
CA LYS A 182 2.33 27.83 18.93
C LYS A 182 2.32 27.46 20.41
N HIS A 183 1.17 27.03 20.92
CA HIS A 183 0.93 26.81 22.35
C HIS A 183 0.92 25.32 22.75
N GLY A 184 0.94 24.40 21.79
CA GLY A 184 0.89 22.96 22.03
C GLY A 184 -0.49 22.50 22.50
N LEU A 185 -0.50 21.60 23.51
CA LEU A 185 -1.73 21.00 24.04
C LEU A 185 -2.70 22.04 24.60
N MET A 186 -3.97 21.94 24.20
CA MET A 186 -5.03 22.83 24.67
C MET A 186 -5.66 22.28 25.96
N LYS A 187 -5.85 23.14 26.98
CA LYS A 187 -6.31 22.74 28.33
C LYS A 187 -7.68 22.02 28.36
N ASN A 188 -8.57 22.36 27.43
CA ASN A 188 -9.94 21.85 27.38
C ASN A 188 -10.23 21.08 26.07
N ALA A 189 -9.19 20.55 25.41
CA ALA A 189 -9.40 19.73 24.22
C ALA A 189 -10.21 18.47 24.57
N PRO A 190 -11.17 18.06 23.74
CA PRO A 190 -11.77 16.74 23.85
C PRO A 190 -10.70 15.66 23.86
N ALA A 191 -10.77 14.77 24.85
CA ALA A 191 -9.83 13.64 24.97
C ALA A 191 -10.24 12.47 24.06
N LEU A 192 -10.78 12.74 22.87
CA LEU A 192 -11.31 11.74 21.94
C LEU A 192 -10.50 11.76 20.63
N THR A 193 -10.29 10.59 20.07
CA THR A 193 -9.69 10.39 18.74
C THR A 193 -10.24 9.11 18.10
N CYS A 194 -9.82 8.80 16.88
CA CYS A 194 -10.15 7.56 16.16
C CYS A 194 -8.88 6.83 15.70
N PRO A 195 -8.96 5.52 15.35
CA PRO A 195 -7.81 4.76 14.87
C PRO A 195 -7.08 5.38 13.68
N ALA A 196 -7.79 5.91 12.67
CA ALA A 196 -7.16 6.59 11.54
C ALA A 196 -6.37 7.82 12.01
N ALA A 197 -7.01 8.73 12.77
CA ALA A 197 -6.35 9.96 13.20
C ALA A 197 -5.14 9.73 14.13
N ALA A 198 -5.15 8.64 14.90
CA ALA A 198 -4.08 8.33 15.85
C ALA A 198 -3.00 7.38 15.30
N GLY A 199 -3.35 6.48 14.37
CA GLY A 199 -2.45 5.46 13.83
C GLY A 199 -1.87 5.80 12.47
N SER A 200 -2.54 6.65 11.68
CA SER A 200 -2.08 7.07 10.36
C SER A 200 -1.11 8.25 10.41
N LEU A 201 -0.30 8.28 11.47
CA LEU A 201 0.85 9.17 11.63
C LEU A 201 2.16 8.40 11.44
N LEU A 202 2.06 7.06 11.44
CA LEU A 202 3.19 6.14 11.53
C LEU A 202 4.17 6.29 10.37
N LEU A 203 3.72 6.36 9.12
CA LEU A 203 4.63 6.42 7.97
C LEU A 203 5.45 7.71 7.95
N GLU A 204 4.78 8.86 7.99
CA GLU A 204 5.41 10.19 7.92
C GLU A 204 6.37 10.40 9.09
N LEU A 205 5.94 10.09 10.31
CA LEU A 205 6.78 10.29 11.50
C LEU A 205 7.98 9.31 11.55
N SER A 206 7.83 8.12 10.97
CA SER A 206 8.97 7.19 10.80
C SER A 206 9.98 7.70 9.79
N VAL A 207 9.51 8.15 8.62
CA VAL A 207 10.40 8.74 7.60
C VAL A 207 11.07 10.00 8.14
N LEU A 208 10.32 10.87 8.84
CA LEU A 208 10.87 12.06 9.49
C LEU A 208 12.00 11.69 10.46
N SER A 209 11.79 10.69 11.32
CA SER A 209 12.81 10.24 12.27
C SER A 209 14.07 9.75 11.59
N ARG A 210 13.92 8.94 10.54
CA ARG A 210 15.03 8.30 9.85
C ARG A 210 15.84 9.29 9.00
N LEU A 211 15.19 10.32 8.45
CA LEU A 211 15.86 11.36 7.68
C LEU A 211 16.50 12.44 8.56
N SER A 212 15.91 12.74 9.72
CA SER A 212 16.41 13.78 10.65
C SER A 212 17.33 13.24 11.76
N ASP A 213 17.42 11.93 11.94
CA ASP A 213 18.08 11.26 13.08
C ASP A 213 17.48 11.64 14.44
N ILE A 214 16.18 11.94 14.48
CA ILE A 214 15.41 12.24 15.70
C ILE A 214 14.41 11.09 15.94
N PRO A 215 14.69 10.15 16.86
CA PRO A 215 13.89 8.93 16.99
C PRO A 215 12.49 9.14 17.58
N ASP A 216 12.28 10.26 18.29
CA ASP A 216 11.07 10.53 19.07
C ASP A 216 9.78 10.47 18.23
N PHE A 217 9.83 10.83 16.94
CA PHE A 217 8.63 10.81 16.09
C PHE A 217 8.18 9.39 15.77
N GLU A 218 9.09 8.50 15.36
CA GLU A 218 8.82 7.10 15.03
C GLU A 218 8.40 6.35 16.30
N GLU A 219 9.11 6.55 17.40
CA GLU A 219 8.81 5.91 18.68
C GLU A 219 7.39 6.26 19.15
N ALA A 220 7.03 7.55 19.15
CA ALA A 220 5.70 7.98 19.55
C ALA A 220 4.58 7.42 18.63
N ALA A 221 4.81 7.41 17.32
CA ALA A 221 3.82 6.91 16.36
C ALA A 221 3.64 5.38 16.45
N LYS A 222 4.73 4.63 16.60
CA LYS A 222 4.69 3.17 16.82
C LYS A 222 3.97 2.83 18.12
N ASP A 223 4.30 3.51 19.21
CA ASP A 223 3.67 3.28 20.51
C ASP A 223 2.16 3.56 20.45
N ALA A 224 1.72 4.59 19.72
CA ALA A 224 0.30 4.87 19.52
C ALA A 224 -0.42 3.75 18.76
N VAL A 225 0.16 3.21 17.68
CA VAL A 225 -0.42 2.09 16.93
C VAL A 225 -0.49 0.83 17.79
N THR A 226 0.58 0.51 18.53
CA THR A 226 0.57 -0.62 19.46
C THR A 226 -0.49 -0.44 20.55
N ALA A 227 -0.62 0.77 21.12
CA ALA A 227 -1.63 1.05 22.13
C ALA A 227 -3.07 0.90 21.60
N LEU A 228 -3.34 1.29 20.36
CA LEU A 228 -4.62 1.02 19.70
C LEU A 228 -4.84 -0.48 19.50
N TRP A 229 -3.83 -1.18 18.97
CA TRP A 229 -3.89 -2.61 18.67
C TRP A 229 -4.12 -3.48 19.92
N GLU A 230 -3.52 -3.14 21.05
CA GLU A 230 -3.71 -3.83 22.33
C GLU A 230 -5.15 -3.73 22.86
N ARG A 231 -5.95 -2.80 22.35
CA ARG A 231 -7.34 -2.54 22.77
C ARG A 231 -8.38 -3.12 21.84
N ARG A 232 -7.98 -3.83 20.79
CA ARG A 232 -8.91 -4.51 19.88
C ARG A 232 -9.79 -5.53 20.63
N SER A 233 -10.92 -5.86 20.06
CA SER A 233 -11.83 -6.89 20.57
C SER A 233 -11.24 -8.30 20.40
N PRO A 234 -11.85 -9.35 20.99
CA PRO A 234 -11.50 -10.75 20.69
C PRO A 234 -11.67 -11.14 19.22
N LEU A 235 -12.32 -10.31 18.40
CA LEU A 235 -12.45 -10.48 16.96
C LEU A 235 -11.32 -9.76 16.19
N ASP A 236 -10.31 -9.21 16.86
CA ASP A 236 -9.27 -8.37 16.25
C ASP A 236 -9.80 -7.09 15.56
N LEU A 237 -10.99 -6.60 15.95
CA LEU A 237 -11.59 -5.36 15.47
C LEU A 237 -11.34 -4.20 16.45
N LEU A 238 -11.21 -2.98 15.94
CA LEU A 238 -11.08 -1.75 16.74
C LEU A 238 -12.38 -0.95 16.71
N GLY A 239 -12.68 -0.18 17.76
CA GLY A 239 -13.80 0.76 17.77
C GLY A 239 -13.48 2.03 16.99
N SER A 240 -14.50 2.82 16.68
CA SER A 240 -14.35 4.05 15.90
C SER A 240 -13.97 5.29 16.72
N THR A 241 -14.15 5.29 18.03
CA THR A 241 -13.76 6.44 18.88
C THR A 241 -13.24 5.99 20.23
N ILE A 242 -12.06 6.46 20.60
CA ILE A 242 -11.36 6.11 21.83
C ILE A 242 -11.06 7.35 22.67
N ASN A 243 -11.15 7.21 23.99
CA ASN A 243 -10.67 8.22 24.91
C ASN A 243 -9.16 8.08 25.15
N VAL A 244 -8.37 9.10 24.82
CA VAL A 244 -6.89 9.06 24.90
C VAL A 244 -6.34 9.03 26.34
N ASN A 245 -7.16 9.37 27.33
CA ASN A 245 -6.75 9.38 28.74
C ASN A 245 -7.10 8.09 29.48
N THR A 246 -8.24 7.47 29.15
CA THR A 246 -8.67 6.19 29.78
C THR A 246 -8.28 4.99 28.93
N GLY A 247 -8.16 5.16 27.62
CA GLY A 247 -7.95 4.07 26.66
C GLY A 247 -9.20 3.24 26.42
N GLU A 248 -10.39 3.75 26.78
CA GLU A 248 -11.67 3.06 26.57
C GLU A 248 -12.32 3.50 25.26
N TRP A 249 -12.90 2.54 24.55
CA TRP A 249 -13.73 2.81 23.37
C TRP A 249 -15.04 3.48 23.80
N VAL A 250 -15.25 4.70 23.32
CA VAL A 250 -16.50 5.47 23.51
C VAL A 250 -17.53 5.06 22.46
N HIS A 251 -17.07 4.76 21.24
CA HIS A 251 -17.90 4.22 20.17
C HIS A 251 -17.27 2.93 19.64
N THR A 252 -18.08 1.87 19.60
CA THR A 252 -17.65 0.50 19.29
C THR A 252 -18.03 0.05 17.89
N HIS A 253 -18.72 0.88 17.10
CA HIS A 253 -18.92 0.56 15.69
C HIS A 253 -17.57 0.58 14.97
N THR A 254 -17.42 -0.29 13.97
CA THR A 254 -16.18 -0.51 13.22
C THR A 254 -16.49 -0.73 11.75
N GLY A 255 -15.54 -0.39 10.89
CA GLY A 255 -15.72 -0.35 9.44
C GLY A 255 -14.38 -0.18 8.73
N ILE A 256 -14.43 -0.09 7.40
CA ILE A 256 -13.31 0.32 6.56
C ILE A 256 -13.56 1.70 5.93
N GLY A 257 -14.42 2.51 6.55
CA GLY A 257 -14.66 3.89 6.15
C GLY A 257 -13.96 4.87 7.10
N ALA A 258 -14.45 6.11 7.06
CA ALA A 258 -13.91 7.23 7.83
C ALA A 258 -13.63 6.86 9.30
N GLY A 259 -12.38 7.09 9.72
CA GLY A 259 -11.94 6.92 11.10
C GLY A 259 -11.23 5.60 11.40
N LEU A 260 -11.25 4.63 10.46
CA LEU A 260 -10.49 3.37 10.57
C LEU A 260 -9.72 2.99 9.31
N ASP A 261 -10.21 3.36 8.13
CA ASP A 261 -9.58 3.21 6.81
C ASP A 261 -8.03 3.17 6.82
N SER A 262 -7.39 4.32 6.97
CA SER A 262 -5.95 4.49 6.78
C SER A 262 -5.12 3.86 7.91
N PHE A 263 -5.74 3.45 9.03
CA PHE A 263 -5.07 2.67 10.07
C PHE A 263 -4.60 1.33 9.48
N TYR A 264 -5.50 0.63 8.79
CA TYR A 264 -5.18 -0.67 8.18
C TYR A 264 -4.15 -0.56 7.06
N GLU A 265 -4.26 0.52 6.27
CA GLU A 265 -3.31 0.84 5.22
C GLU A 265 -1.88 0.98 5.78
N TYR A 266 -1.74 1.70 6.91
CA TYR A 266 -0.43 1.98 7.50
C TYR A 266 0.20 0.76 8.15
N LEU A 267 -0.57 -0.22 8.62
CA LEU A 267 -0.01 -1.49 9.08
C LEU A 267 0.76 -2.20 7.96
N MET A 268 0.16 -2.33 6.77
CA MET A 268 0.80 -2.96 5.63
C MET A 268 1.94 -2.11 5.07
N LYS A 269 1.69 -0.82 4.86
CA LYS A 269 2.68 0.09 4.26
C LYS A 269 3.89 0.28 5.16
N TYR A 270 3.72 0.31 6.48
CA TYR A 270 4.84 0.39 7.41
C TYR A 270 5.68 -0.89 7.40
N TYR A 271 5.07 -2.08 7.32
CA TYR A 271 5.81 -3.32 7.12
C TYR A 271 6.65 -3.27 5.83
N ILE A 272 6.08 -2.83 4.71
CA ILE A 272 6.81 -2.69 3.43
C ILE A 272 8.03 -1.76 3.57
N MET A 273 7.87 -0.64 4.27
CA MET A 273 8.93 0.34 4.47
C MET A 273 10.03 -0.13 5.44
N SER A 274 9.65 -0.83 6.52
CA SER A 274 10.53 -1.11 7.66
C SER A 274 11.03 -2.56 7.76
N GLY A 275 10.33 -3.51 7.15
CA GLY A 275 10.52 -4.95 7.35
C GLY A 275 9.98 -5.48 8.69
N ASP A 276 9.26 -4.66 9.47
CA ASP A 276 8.78 -5.02 10.81
C ASP A 276 7.58 -5.99 10.75
N GLY A 277 7.86 -7.29 10.92
CA GLY A 277 6.86 -8.35 10.78
C GLY A 277 5.72 -8.31 11.79
N GLU A 278 5.83 -7.54 12.89
CA GLU A 278 4.72 -7.36 13.83
C GLU A 278 3.55 -6.62 13.15
N PHE A 279 3.84 -5.59 12.36
CA PHE A 279 2.81 -4.81 11.66
C PHE A 279 2.15 -5.62 10.54
N LEU A 280 2.89 -6.54 9.92
CA LEU A 280 2.31 -7.52 8.99
C LEU A 280 1.33 -8.48 9.71
N ASP A 281 1.66 -8.96 10.92
CA ASP A 281 0.73 -9.77 11.72
C ASP A 281 -0.53 -8.98 12.10
N MET A 282 -0.38 -7.73 12.53
CA MET A 282 -1.51 -6.83 12.82
C MET A 282 -2.40 -6.65 11.58
N PHE A 283 -1.79 -6.38 10.41
CA PHE A 283 -2.52 -6.23 9.15
C PHE A 283 -3.27 -7.50 8.78
N ASN A 284 -2.59 -8.66 8.77
CA ASN A 284 -3.20 -9.93 8.38
C ASN A 284 -4.39 -10.31 9.26
N ARG A 285 -4.29 -10.11 10.58
CA ARG A 285 -5.40 -10.35 11.51
C ARG A 285 -6.56 -9.39 11.26
N SER A 286 -6.27 -8.11 11.08
CA SER A 286 -7.27 -7.11 10.74
C SER A 286 -7.99 -7.45 9.44
N TYR A 287 -7.24 -7.77 8.38
CA TYR A 287 -7.76 -8.13 7.06
C TYR A 287 -8.70 -9.34 7.13
N VAL A 288 -8.26 -10.43 7.76
CA VAL A 288 -9.09 -11.64 7.94
C VAL A 288 -10.36 -11.33 8.73
N SER A 289 -10.26 -10.50 9.77
CA SER A 289 -11.42 -10.12 10.58
C SER A 289 -12.41 -9.26 9.80
N ILE A 290 -11.92 -8.26 9.08
CA ILE A 290 -12.71 -7.35 8.23
C ILE A 290 -13.47 -8.16 7.17
N GLU A 291 -12.78 -9.00 6.40
CA GLU A 291 -13.42 -9.82 5.36
C GLU A 291 -14.43 -10.83 5.94
N ARG A 292 -14.25 -11.25 7.20
CA ARG A 292 -15.17 -12.17 7.87
C ARG A 292 -16.41 -11.48 8.45
N HIS A 293 -16.25 -10.31 9.04
CA HIS A 293 -17.27 -9.69 9.87
C HIS A 293 -17.94 -8.47 9.22
N LEU A 294 -17.27 -7.77 8.31
CA LEU A 294 -17.81 -6.55 7.68
C LEU A 294 -18.36 -6.84 6.28
N LEU A 295 -17.77 -7.80 5.54
CA LEU A 295 -18.21 -8.13 4.18
C LEU A 295 -19.65 -8.67 4.18
N HIS A 296 -20.56 -7.86 3.66
CA HIS A 296 -21.96 -8.20 3.49
C HIS A 296 -22.17 -9.03 2.22
N ARG A 297 -23.29 -9.78 2.15
CA ARG A 297 -23.64 -10.62 0.99
C ARG A 297 -23.79 -9.84 -0.32
N GLY A 298 -24.11 -8.55 -0.22
CA GLY A 298 -24.18 -7.61 -1.35
C GLY A 298 -22.82 -7.13 -1.87
N GLY A 299 -21.69 -7.56 -1.28
CA GLY A 299 -20.35 -7.23 -1.76
C GLY A 299 -19.74 -5.94 -1.20
N TYR A 300 -20.44 -5.27 -0.29
CA TYR A 300 -19.95 -4.08 0.44
C TYR A 300 -19.52 -4.44 1.86
N HIS A 301 -18.67 -3.61 2.46
CA HIS A 301 -18.29 -3.74 3.86
C HIS A 301 -19.15 -2.82 4.72
N LEU A 302 -20.01 -3.42 5.54
CA LEU A 302 -20.92 -2.67 6.41
C LEU A 302 -20.31 -2.44 7.78
N GLU A 303 -20.72 -1.34 8.41
CA GLU A 303 -20.32 -1.09 9.79
C GLU A 303 -21.00 -2.06 10.75
N VAL A 304 -20.22 -2.63 11.65
CA VAL A 304 -20.67 -3.58 12.66
C VAL A 304 -20.17 -3.19 14.04
N ASP A 305 -20.66 -3.82 15.10
CA ASP A 305 -20.04 -3.67 16.42
C ASP A 305 -18.72 -4.45 16.49
N MET A 306 -17.67 -3.85 17.07
CA MET A 306 -16.34 -4.44 17.15
C MET A 306 -16.31 -5.77 17.94
N THR A 307 -17.22 -6.00 18.89
CA THR A 307 -17.25 -7.21 19.72
C THR A 307 -18.20 -8.28 19.20
N LEU A 308 -19.29 -7.87 18.54
CA LEU A 308 -20.32 -8.77 18.02
C LEU A 308 -20.12 -9.10 16.52
N GLY A 309 -19.36 -8.29 15.79
CA GLY A 309 -19.16 -8.41 14.36
C GLY A 309 -20.49 -8.42 13.59
N ASN A 310 -20.58 -9.22 12.52
CA ASN A 310 -21.80 -9.37 11.71
C ASN A 310 -23.09 -9.80 12.45
N GLN A 311 -23.03 -10.13 13.74
CA GLN A 311 -24.23 -10.36 14.56
C GLN A 311 -24.94 -9.05 14.93
N PHE A 312 -24.23 -7.92 14.84
CA PHE A 312 -24.77 -6.58 15.07
C PHE A 312 -24.29 -5.64 13.96
N VAL A 313 -25.13 -5.43 12.95
CA VAL A 313 -24.88 -4.44 11.89
C VAL A 313 -25.36 -3.08 12.39
N HIS A 314 -24.46 -2.11 12.43
CA HIS A 314 -24.74 -0.77 12.94
C HIS A 314 -25.48 0.08 11.92
N SER A 315 -25.09 -0.02 10.64
CA SER A 315 -25.74 0.69 9.54
C SER A 315 -25.68 -0.11 8.23
N ASN A 316 -26.70 0.05 7.39
CA ASN A 316 -26.71 -0.47 6.01
C ASN A 316 -26.11 0.56 5.03
N ARG A 317 -25.15 1.36 5.49
CA ARG A 317 -24.56 2.46 4.73
C ARG A 317 -23.19 2.04 4.20
N VAL A 318 -22.88 2.51 3.00
CA VAL A 318 -21.59 2.32 2.33
C VAL A 318 -20.95 3.69 2.18
N SER A 319 -19.73 3.82 2.67
CA SER A 319 -18.96 5.06 2.55
C SER A 319 -18.16 5.09 1.25
N ALA A 320 -18.09 6.25 0.60
CA ALA A 320 -17.23 6.46 -0.56
C ALA A 320 -15.76 6.15 -0.24
N LEU A 321 -15.30 6.43 0.98
CA LEU A 321 -13.92 6.21 1.41
C LEU A 321 -13.54 4.74 1.38
N GLN A 322 -14.49 3.80 1.45
CA GLN A 322 -14.20 2.36 1.31
C GLN A 322 -13.56 2.02 -0.05
N ALA A 323 -13.60 2.93 -1.02
CA ALA A 323 -12.99 2.75 -2.32
C ALA A 323 -11.46 2.71 -2.30
N PHE A 324 -10.79 2.93 -1.17
CA PHE A 324 -9.35 2.66 -1.02
C PHE A 324 -9.05 1.16 -0.86
N TRP A 325 -10.01 0.40 -0.32
CA TRP A 325 -9.83 -0.99 0.08
C TRP A 325 -9.42 -1.91 -1.07
N PRO A 326 -9.97 -1.80 -2.29
CA PRO A 326 -9.47 -2.58 -3.42
C PRO A 326 -7.98 -2.33 -3.74
N GLY A 327 -7.49 -1.09 -3.61
CA GLY A 327 -6.08 -0.75 -3.76
C GLY A 327 -5.22 -1.43 -2.69
N LEU A 328 -5.67 -1.43 -1.44
CA LEU A 328 -5.02 -2.15 -0.34
C LEU A 328 -5.07 -3.69 -0.54
N GLN A 329 -6.16 -4.22 -1.08
CA GLN A 329 -6.29 -5.64 -1.45
C GLN A 329 -5.29 -6.02 -2.55
N VAL A 330 -5.06 -5.13 -3.53
CA VAL A 330 -3.99 -5.31 -4.53
C VAL A 330 -2.62 -5.37 -3.86
N LEU A 331 -2.34 -4.43 -2.95
CA LEU A 331 -1.07 -4.38 -2.22
C LEU A 331 -0.84 -5.65 -1.37
N ALA A 332 -1.90 -6.20 -0.79
CA ALA A 332 -1.88 -7.46 -0.04
C ALA A 332 -1.78 -8.71 -0.93
N GLY A 333 -1.91 -8.57 -2.25
CA GLY A 333 -1.88 -9.67 -3.21
C GLY A 333 -3.21 -10.40 -3.44
N ASP A 334 -4.31 -9.93 -2.86
CA ASP A 334 -5.67 -10.49 -3.04
C ASP A 334 -6.40 -9.82 -4.22
N ILE A 335 -5.83 -9.97 -5.42
CA ILE A 335 -6.36 -9.41 -6.66
C ILE A 335 -7.82 -9.82 -6.92
N PRO A 336 -8.25 -11.08 -6.71
CA PRO A 336 -9.65 -11.46 -6.93
C PRO A 336 -10.63 -10.73 -6.01
N ALA A 337 -10.28 -10.49 -4.75
CA ALA A 337 -11.12 -9.69 -3.86
C ALA A 337 -11.16 -8.23 -4.30
N ALA A 338 -10.01 -7.65 -4.64
CA ALA A 338 -9.92 -6.28 -5.15
C ALA A 338 -10.84 -6.05 -6.37
N VAL A 339 -10.83 -6.97 -7.34
CA VAL A 339 -11.71 -6.90 -8.53
C VAL A 339 -13.19 -6.86 -8.14
N ARG A 340 -13.61 -7.66 -7.15
CA ARG A 340 -15.02 -7.72 -6.72
C ARG A 340 -15.43 -6.44 -5.98
N SER A 341 -14.64 -6.03 -5.00
CA SER A 341 -14.88 -4.83 -4.18
C SER A 341 -14.93 -3.58 -5.07
N HIS A 342 -13.96 -3.45 -5.99
CA HIS A 342 -13.88 -2.31 -6.93
C HIS A 342 -15.10 -2.23 -7.85
N GLN A 343 -15.55 -3.37 -8.41
CA GLN A 343 -16.71 -3.38 -9.30
C GLN A 343 -17.97 -2.85 -8.62
N GLN A 344 -18.23 -3.23 -7.35
CA GLN A 344 -19.40 -2.75 -6.61
C GLN A 344 -19.40 -1.22 -6.45
N LEU A 345 -18.25 -0.66 -6.10
CA LEU A 345 -18.10 0.79 -5.93
C LEU A 345 -18.16 1.53 -7.28
N PHE A 346 -17.60 0.94 -8.33
CA PHE A 346 -17.71 1.50 -9.67
C PHE A 346 -19.15 1.45 -10.22
N ASP A 347 -19.97 0.49 -9.80
CA ASP A 347 -21.39 0.45 -10.15
C ASP A 347 -22.15 1.66 -9.57
N LEU A 348 -21.81 2.09 -8.34
CA LEU A 348 -22.32 3.36 -7.78
C LEU A 348 -21.85 4.57 -8.60
N TRP A 349 -20.57 4.60 -9.01
CA TRP A 349 -20.09 5.65 -9.90
C TRP A 349 -20.83 5.65 -11.24
N ASN A 350 -21.20 4.49 -11.80
CA ASN A 350 -21.98 4.42 -13.04
C ASN A 350 -23.41 4.96 -12.88
N GLU A 351 -24.03 4.71 -11.73
CA GLU A 351 -25.38 5.21 -11.42
C GLU A 351 -25.38 6.73 -11.27
N PHE A 352 -24.45 7.27 -10.50
CA PHE A 352 -24.47 8.66 -10.12
C PHE A 352 -23.59 9.54 -11.00
N GLY A 353 -22.49 9.05 -11.58
CA GLY A 353 -21.44 9.87 -12.21
C GLY A 353 -20.51 10.56 -11.20
N ALA A 354 -20.56 10.13 -9.95
CA ALA A 354 -19.73 10.53 -8.81
C ALA A 354 -20.01 9.56 -7.66
N LEU A 355 -19.10 9.34 -6.72
CA LEU A 355 -19.41 8.52 -5.53
C LEU A 355 -20.09 9.37 -4.44
N PRO A 356 -21.34 9.09 -4.03
CA PRO A 356 -21.93 9.74 -2.87
C PRO A 356 -21.14 9.40 -1.62
N GLU A 357 -20.90 10.38 -0.75
CA GLU A 357 -20.14 10.20 0.49
C GLU A 357 -20.70 9.06 1.37
N LEU A 358 -22.04 8.95 1.47
CA LEU A 358 -22.74 7.79 2.05
C LEU A 358 -23.91 7.34 1.17
N TYR A 359 -23.80 6.11 0.65
CA TYR A 359 -24.88 5.38 -0.02
C TYR A 359 -25.68 4.55 1.00
N ASP A 360 -27.01 4.55 0.89
CA ASP A 360 -27.90 3.77 1.75
C ASP A 360 -28.44 2.56 0.98
N MET A 361 -28.07 1.35 1.42
CA MET A 361 -28.47 0.12 0.74
C MET A 361 -29.95 -0.26 0.96
N SER A 362 -30.70 0.49 1.77
CA SER A 362 -32.11 0.19 2.05
C SER A 362 -33.04 0.41 0.85
N ALA A 363 -32.66 1.25 -0.11
CA ALA A 363 -33.38 1.44 -1.36
C ALA A 363 -32.43 1.78 -2.52
N PRO A 364 -32.72 1.32 -3.76
CA PRO A 364 -31.91 1.68 -4.93
C PRO A 364 -31.83 3.20 -5.11
N GLY A 365 -30.62 3.71 -5.37
CA GLY A 365 -30.37 5.13 -5.54
C GLY A 365 -30.49 5.98 -4.28
N ALA A 366 -30.66 5.38 -3.09
CA ALA A 366 -30.80 6.15 -1.86
C ALA A 366 -29.43 6.67 -1.37
N VAL A 367 -29.37 7.98 -1.13
CA VAL A 367 -28.23 8.66 -0.50
C VAL A 367 -28.71 9.38 0.75
N ILE A 368 -27.81 9.57 1.70
CA ILE A 368 -28.13 10.29 2.93
C ILE A 368 -28.10 11.79 2.65
N HIS A 369 -29.18 12.52 2.96
CA HIS A 369 -29.32 13.96 2.64
C HIS A 369 -28.11 14.83 3.05
N TRP A 370 -27.50 14.57 4.20
CA TRP A 370 -26.32 15.33 4.68
C TRP A 370 -24.97 14.81 4.15
N ALA A 371 -24.96 13.67 3.43
CA ALA A 371 -23.78 13.02 2.87
C ALA A 371 -24.02 12.58 1.41
N GLN A 372 -24.79 13.38 0.67
CA GLN A 372 -25.09 13.16 -0.75
C GLN A 372 -24.08 13.84 -1.69
N HIS A 373 -23.02 14.44 -1.13
CA HIS A 373 -22.00 15.18 -1.87
C HIS A 373 -20.87 14.25 -2.35
N TYR A 374 -20.10 14.71 -3.33
CA TYR A 374 -18.83 14.13 -3.78
C TYR A 374 -17.77 15.24 -3.77
N PRO A 375 -16.87 15.25 -2.77
CA PRO A 375 -15.88 16.32 -2.62
C PRO A 375 -14.61 16.08 -3.45
N LEU A 376 -14.74 15.50 -4.65
CA LEU A 376 -13.62 15.19 -5.55
C LEU A 376 -12.66 14.10 -5.03
N ARG A 377 -13.21 13.17 -4.25
CA ARG A 377 -12.54 12.05 -3.57
C ARG A 377 -11.67 11.17 -4.51
N PRO A 378 -10.48 10.73 -4.06
CA PRO A 378 -9.50 10.02 -4.89
C PRO A 378 -9.62 8.50 -4.92
N GLU A 379 -10.27 7.88 -3.93
CA GLU A 379 -9.98 6.49 -3.57
C GLU A 379 -10.38 5.49 -4.67
N LEU A 380 -11.44 5.79 -5.44
CA LEU A 380 -11.80 4.97 -6.61
C LEU A 380 -10.79 5.11 -7.76
N ALA A 381 -10.22 6.30 -7.97
CA ALA A 381 -9.17 6.52 -8.95
C ALA A 381 -7.86 5.80 -8.53
N GLU A 382 -7.50 5.87 -7.25
CA GLU A 382 -6.39 5.12 -6.64
C GLU A 382 -6.53 3.62 -6.89
N SER A 383 -7.64 3.03 -6.48
CA SER A 383 -7.90 1.60 -6.66
C SER A 383 -7.90 1.19 -8.13
N THR A 384 -8.43 2.05 -9.02
CA THR A 384 -8.41 1.80 -10.47
C THR A 384 -6.98 1.78 -11.00
N TYR A 385 -6.13 2.72 -10.57
CA TYR A 385 -4.71 2.75 -10.91
C TYR A 385 -3.98 1.48 -10.44
N HIS A 386 -4.13 1.10 -9.18
CA HIS A 386 -3.45 -0.08 -8.64
C HIS A 386 -3.90 -1.38 -9.31
N LEU A 387 -5.20 -1.53 -9.58
CA LEU A 387 -5.73 -2.67 -10.31
C LEU A 387 -5.20 -2.74 -11.74
N TYR A 388 -5.14 -1.62 -12.46
CA TYR A 388 -4.52 -1.59 -13.79
C TYR A 388 -3.03 -1.95 -13.72
N ALA A 389 -2.27 -1.36 -12.77
CA ALA A 389 -0.85 -1.62 -12.62
C ALA A 389 -0.56 -3.10 -12.37
N ALA A 390 -1.38 -3.78 -11.55
CA ALA A 390 -1.22 -5.18 -11.20
C ALA A 390 -1.69 -6.16 -12.29
N THR A 391 -2.76 -5.83 -13.02
CA THR A 391 -3.42 -6.78 -13.94
C THR A 391 -3.20 -6.50 -15.42
N LYS A 392 -2.90 -5.23 -15.76
CA LYS A 392 -2.91 -4.69 -17.13
C LYS A 392 -4.22 -4.90 -17.88
N ASP A 393 -5.31 -5.15 -17.15
CA ASP A 393 -6.66 -5.28 -17.72
C ASP A 393 -7.17 -3.90 -18.13
N GLU A 394 -7.34 -3.70 -19.43
CA GLU A 394 -7.76 -2.42 -20.00
C GLU A 394 -9.16 -1.96 -19.58
N LYS A 395 -9.97 -2.83 -18.97
CA LYS A 395 -11.22 -2.35 -18.37
C LYS A 395 -10.96 -1.21 -17.39
N TYR A 396 -9.85 -1.22 -16.67
CA TYR A 396 -9.49 -0.15 -15.72
C TYR A 396 -9.10 1.15 -16.42
N LEU A 397 -8.51 1.09 -17.62
CA LEU A 397 -8.31 2.30 -18.45
C LEU A 397 -9.66 2.89 -18.88
N LYS A 398 -10.62 2.03 -19.27
CA LYS A 398 -11.97 2.48 -19.68
C LYS A 398 -12.75 3.07 -18.50
N ILE A 399 -12.58 2.50 -17.31
CA ILE A 399 -13.11 3.02 -16.05
C ILE A 399 -12.48 4.39 -15.76
N GLY A 400 -11.15 4.50 -15.73
CA GLY A 400 -10.46 5.77 -15.51
C GLY A 400 -10.88 6.85 -16.49
N ARG A 401 -11.10 6.49 -17.76
CA ARG A 401 -11.58 7.43 -18.78
C ARG A 401 -12.96 7.97 -18.43
N LYS A 402 -13.84 7.12 -17.93
CA LYS A 402 -15.17 7.54 -17.45
C LYS A 402 -15.05 8.45 -16.23
N LEU A 403 -14.23 8.09 -15.23
CA LEU A 403 -14.01 8.93 -14.05
C LEU A 403 -13.53 10.33 -14.45
N LEU A 404 -12.50 10.39 -15.32
CA LEU A 404 -11.96 11.64 -15.83
C LEU A 404 -13.02 12.47 -16.56
N GLN A 405 -13.78 11.86 -17.47
CA GLN A 405 -14.81 12.55 -18.25
C GLN A 405 -15.95 13.08 -17.36
N ASP A 406 -16.43 12.28 -16.40
CA ASP A 406 -17.52 12.69 -15.51
C ASP A 406 -17.08 13.87 -14.62
N ILE A 407 -15.83 13.89 -14.14
CA ILE A 407 -15.25 15.01 -13.39
C ILE A 407 -15.13 16.26 -14.28
N GLU A 408 -14.62 16.12 -15.51
CA GLU A 408 -14.52 17.23 -16.46
C GLU A 408 -15.87 17.85 -16.79
N ASP A 409 -16.89 17.04 -17.05
CA ASP A 409 -18.20 17.50 -17.47
C ASP A 409 -18.99 18.15 -16.32
N THR A 410 -18.74 17.71 -15.09
CA THR A 410 -19.54 18.13 -13.92
C THR A 410 -18.83 19.17 -13.09
N SER A 411 -17.57 18.93 -12.74
CA SER A 411 -16.88 19.65 -11.66
C SER A 411 -16.02 20.80 -12.18
N ARG A 412 -15.69 20.84 -13.47
CA ARG A 412 -14.83 21.89 -14.04
C ARG A 412 -15.55 23.23 -14.07
N VAL A 413 -14.94 24.24 -13.46
CA VAL A 413 -15.43 25.63 -13.45
C VAL A 413 -14.32 26.60 -13.86
N SER A 414 -14.63 27.90 -13.96
CA SER A 414 -13.66 28.87 -14.50
C SER A 414 -12.36 29.00 -13.68
N CYS A 415 -12.44 28.77 -12.36
CA CYS A 415 -11.31 28.86 -11.44
C CYS A 415 -11.04 27.51 -10.77
N GLY A 416 -10.77 26.45 -11.55
CA GLY A 416 -10.46 25.11 -11.03
C GLY A 416 -11.63 24.14 -11.08
N TYR A 417 -11.77 23.31 -10.03
CA TYR A 417 -12.77 22.24 -9.93
C TYR A 417 -13.58 22.35 -8.66
N ALA A 418 -14.90 22.41 -8.79
CA ALA A 418 -15.84 22.48 -7.69
C ALA A 418 -16.33 21.09 -7.29
N ALA A 419 -16.36 20.81 -5.99
CA ALA A 419 -17.04 19.65 -5.43
C ALA A 419 -18.51 19.60 -5.85
N VAL A 420 -19.07 18.40 -5.91
CA VAL A 420 -20.50 18.20 -6.15
C VAL A 420 -21.22 18.16 -4.81
N ALA A 421 -22.08 19.15 -4.54
CA ALA A 421 -22.90 19.23 -3.33
C ALA A 421 -23.97 18.13 -3.26
N ASN A 422 -24.50 17.71 -4.41
CA ASN A 422 -25.51 16.67 -4.51
C ASN A 422 -25.33 15.84 -5.77
N VAL A 423 -25.07 14.55 -5.62
CA VAL A 423 -24.79 13.64 -6.74
C VAL A 423 -25.98 13.43 -7.67
N HIS A 424 -27.21 13.70 -7.24
CA HIS A 424 -28.41 13.50 -8.06
C HIS A 424 -28.64 14.62 -9.07
N ASP A 425 -28.55 15.87 -8.63
CA ASP A 425 -28.84 17.05 -9.46
C ASP A 425 -27.57 17.76 -9.97
N LYS A 426 -26.40 17.30 -9.52
CA LYS A 426 -25.08 17.85 -9.89
C LYS A 426 -24.89 19.30 -9.47
N GLN A 427 -25.60 19.77 -8.45
CA GLN A 427 -25.29 21.07 -7.86
C GLN A 427 -23.87 21.08 -7.31
N LEU A 428 -23.17 22.19 -7.51
CA LEU A 428 -21.77 22.36 -7.12
C LEU A 428 -21.66 23.14 -5.80
N GLU A 429 -20.64 22.81 -5.02
CA GLU A 429 -20.21 23.52 -3.83
C GLU A 429 -18.92 24.28 -4.11
N ASP A 430 -18.75 25.46 -3.49
CA ASP A 430 -17.55 26.29 -3.63
C ASP A 430 -16.35 25.72 -2.84
N ARG A 431 -15.89 24.54 -3.26
CA ARG A 431 -14.90 23.70 -2.57
C ARG A 431 -14.00 22.99 -3.57
N MET A 432 -12.68 23.17 -3.41
CA MET A 432 -11.65 22.34 -4.02
C MET A 432 -10.63 21.99 -2.94
N ASP A 433 -10.75 20.80 -2.35
CA ASP A 433 -9.79 20.37 -1.33
C ASP A 433 -8.43 20.03 -1.96
N SER A 434 -7.34 20.17 -1.20
CA SER A 434 -5.97 19.96 -1.71
C SER A 434 -5.76 18.59 -2.37
N PHE A 435 -6.35 17.54 -1.79
CA PHE A 435 -6.23 16.16 -2.25
C PHE A 435 -6.73 15.92 -3.67
N PHE A 436 -7.59 16.79 -4.22
CA PHE A 436 -8.01 16.64 -5.60
C PHE A 436 -6.80 16.72 -6.55
N LEU A 437 -5.91 17.68 -6.32
CA LEU A 437 -4.70 17.87 -7.13
C LEU A 437 -3.60 16.88 -6.76
N SER A 438 -3.42 16.61 -5.47
CA SER A 438 -2.37 15.71 -5.00
C SER A 438 -2.72 14.23 -5.23
N GLU A 439 -3.99 13.83 -5.29
CA GLU A 439 -4.38 12.42 -5.38
C GLU A 439 -5.21 12.10 -6.61
N THR A 440 -6.44 12.60 -6.70
CA THR A 440 -7.39 12.22 -7.76
C THR A 440 -6.78 12.39 -9.14
N VAL A 441 -6.21 13.58 -9.40
CA VAL A 441 -5.57 13.87 -10.69
C VAL A 441 -4.25 13.12 -10.86
N LYS A 442 -3.48 12.90 -9.78
CA LYS A 442 -2.23 12.12 -9.79
C LYS A 442 -2.49 10.67 -10.22
N TYR A 443 -3.47 9.99 -9.61
CA TYR A 443 -3.80 8.61 -9.95
C TYR A 443 -4.36 8.49 -11.37
N LEU A 444 -5.19 9.44 -11.83
CA LEU A 444 -5.63 9.47 -13.23
C LEU A 444 -4.45 9.68 -14.20
N TYR A 445 -3.53 10.59 -13.91
CA TYR A 445 -2.32 10.79 -14.72
C TYR A 445 -1.47 9.53 -14.80
N LEU A 446 -1.23 8.86 -13.66
CA LEU A 446 -0.42 7.65 -13.59
C LEU A 446 -1.10 6.45 -14.25
N LEU A 447 -2.43 6.33 -14.17
CA LEU A 447 -3.21 5.28 -14.81
C LEU A 447 -3.02 5.26 -16.33
N PHE A 448 -2.94 6.45 -16.94
CA PHE A 448 -2.75 6.59 -18.39
C PHE A 448 -1.28 6.70 -18.81
N SER A 449 -0.33 6.41 -17.91
CA SER A 449 1.08 6.33 -18.28
C SER A 449 1.34 5.16 -19.24
N ASN A 450 2.19 5.40 -20.24
CA ASN A 450 2.63 4.35 -21.18
C ASN A 450 3.28 3.15 -20.46
N ASP A 451 3.97 3.40 -19.34
CA ASP A 451 4.57 2.38 -18.50
C ASP A 451 4.35 2.69 -17.01
N THR A 452 3.39 2.00 -16.40
CA THR A 452 3.11 2.16 -14.96
C THR A 452 4.17 1.53 -14.04
N SER A 453 5.20 0.87 -14.58
CA SER A 453 6.32 0.36 -13.78
C SER A 453 7.36 1.43 -13.45
N VAL A 454 7.28 2.60 -14.10
CA VAL A 454 8.18 3.73 -13.92
C VAL A 454 7.36 4.99 -13.69
N LEU A 455 7.49 5.61 -12.52
CA LEU A 455 6.79 6.85 -12.18
C LEU A 455 7.46 8.07 -12.84
N ILE A 456 8.80 8.11 -12.79
CA ILE A 456 9.59 9.17 -13.42
C ILE A 456 10.59 8.52 -14.37
N PRO A 457 10.41 8.68 -15.70
CA PRO A 457 11.33 8.13 -16.68
C PRO A 457 12.70 8.79 -16.60
N LYS A 458 13.75 8.06 -16.97
CA LYS A 458 15.09 8.61 -17.15
C LYS A 458 15.07 9.75 -18.17
N GLN A 459 15.52 10.94 -17.79
CA GLN A 459 15.63 12.07 -18.73
C GLN A 459 17.03 12.11 -19.38
N PRO A 460 17.19 12.80 -20.53
CA PRO A 460 18.46 12.92 -21.24
C PRO A 460 19.59 13.61 -20.45
N ASP A 461 19.27 14.28 -19.35
CA ASP A 461 20.19 15.05 -18.50
C ASP A 461 20.97 14.21 -17.47
N ASN A 462 21.01 12.88 -17.66
CA ASN A 462 21.56 11.89 -16.72
C ASN A 462 20.81 11.77 -15.38
N SER A 463 19.56 12.25 -15.28
CA SER A 463 18.68 11.91 -14.16
C SER A 463 18.47 10.38 -14.04
N VAL A 464 18.22 9.93 -12.81
CA VAL A 464 17.93 8.53 -12.52
C VAL A 464 16.43 8.29 -12.73
N ALA A 465 16.05 7.16 -13.35
CA ALA A 465 14.63 6.79 -13.38
C ALA A 465 14.13 6.48 -11.97
N LEU A 466 12.87 6.76 -11.67
CA LEU A 466 12.20 6.35 -10.44
C LEU A 466 11.19 5.23 -10.73
N PRO A 467 11.56 3.95 -10.52
CA PRO A 467 10.64 2.83 -10.67
C PRO A 467 9.51 2.89 -9.65
N ALA A 468 8.31 2.50 -10.05
CA ALA A 468 7.17 2.39 -9.14
C ALA A 468 7.40 1.38 -8.01
N SER A 469 8.18 0.31 -8.26
CA SER A 469 8.55 -0.69 -7.24
C SER A 469 9.46 -0.15 -6.13
N HIS A 470 10.04 1.04 -6.31
CA HIS A 470 10.89 1.70 -5.31
C HIS A 470 10.17 2.89 -4.67
N VAL A 471 8.86 3.00 -4.81
CA VAL A 471 8.08 4.08 -4.22
C VAL A 471 6.91 3.50 -3.46
N LEU A 472 6.74 3.97 -2.22
CA LEU A 472 5.57 3.74 -1.41
C LEU A 472 4.70 4.99 -1.46
N PHE A 473 3.42 4.83 -1.78
CA PHE A 473 2.45 5.93 -1.67
C PHE A 473 1.98 6.03 -0.21
N THR A 474 1.86 7.23 0.36
CA THR A 474 1.14 7.42 1.64
C THR A 474 -0.37 7.35 1.42
N THR A 475 -1.18 7.55 2.48
CA THR A 475 -2.65 7.62 2.35
C THR A 475 -3.11 8.89 1.63
N GLU A 476 -2.29 9.94 1.60
CA GLU A 476 -2.51 11.19 0.84
C GLU A 476 -1.80 11.16 -0.54
N GLY A 477 -1.51 9.96 -1.04
CA GLY A 477 -0.85 9.75 -2.34
C GLY A 477 0.56 10.35 -2.48
N HIS A 478 1.22 10.77 -1.40
CA HIS A 478 2.60 11.29 -1.43
C HIS A 478 3.59 10.19 -1.78
N LEU A 479 4.61 10.52 -2.56
CA LEU A 479 5.59 9.55 -3.07
C LEU A 479 6.77 9.45 -2.11
N PHE A 480 6.95 8.32 -1.43
CA PHE A 480 8.13 8.03 -0.61
C PHE A 480 9.06 7.04 -1.34
N PRO A 481 10.15 7.53 -1.96
CA PRO A 481 11.21 6.67 -2.48
C PRO A 481 11.80 5.76 -1.39
N LEU A 482 11.65 4.45 -1.56
CA LEU A 482 12.23 3.45 -0.66
C LEU A 482 13.75 3.43 -0.85
N VAL A 483 14.46 4.04 0.09
CA VAL A 483 15.92 4.01 0.15
C VAL A 483 16.40 3.02 1.22
N PRO A 484 17.58 2.39 1.09
CA PRO A 484 18.06 1.40 2.05
C PRO A 484 18.15 1.91 3.50
N SER A 485 18.34 3.21 3.72
CA SER A 485 18.34 3.80 5.07
C SER A 485 16.98 3.73 5.76
N LEU A 486 15.88 3.62 4.99
CA LEU A 486 14.56 3.32 5.54
C LEU A 486 14.41 1.84 5.88
N TYR A 487 15.19 0.92 5.32
CA TYR A 487 15.11 -0.49 5.69
C TYR A 487 15.97 -0.75 6.94
N GLN A 488 15.48 -0.31 8.11
CA GLN A 488 16.11 -0.62 9.40
C GLN A 488 15.13 -1.41 10.27
N ASP A 489 15.45 -2.69 10.45
CA ASP A 489 14.78 -3.55 11.41
C ASP A 489 15.07 -3.05 12.84
N THR A 490 14.10 -2.31 13.39
CA THR A 490 14.14 -1.78 14.76
C THR A 490 14.27 -2.86 15.83
N THR A 491 14.04 -4.14 15.50
CA THR A 491 14.29 -5.25 16.44
C THR A 491 15.79 -5.45 16.72
N SER A 492 16.67 -5.08 15.79
CA SER A 492 18.13 -5.18 15.97
C SER A 492 18.68 -4.14 16.97
N THR A 493 18.03 -2.98 17.09
CA THR A 493 18.40 -1.90 18.02
C THR A 493 17.73 -2.04 19.39
N ALA A 494 16.54 -2.64 19.47
CA ALA A 494 15.90 -2.99 20.75
C ALA A 494 16.78 -3.90 21.63
N ASN A 495 17.49 -4.85 21.02
CA ASN A 495 18.45 -5.71 21.72
C ASN A 495 19.72 -4.97 22.18
N LYS A 496 20.09 -3.85 21.54
CA LYS A 496 21.21 -2.99 21.99
C LYS A 496 20.80 -1.97 23.05
N ARG A 497 19.54 -1.51 23.06
CA ARG A 497 19.02 -0.55 24.05
C ARG A 497 18.59 -1.20 25.38
N LYS A 498 18.16 -2.47 25.39
CA LYS A 498 17.89 -3.22 26.63
C LYS A 498 19.10 -3.34 27.58
N PHE A 499 20.33 -3.13 27.09
CA PHE A 499 21.54 -3.14 27.92
C PHE A 499 21.95 -1.77 28.53
N LYS A 500 21.24 -0.66 28.23
CA LYS A 500 21.57 0.67 28.76
C LYS A 500 20.70 1.16 29.93
N HIS A 501 19.63 0.44 30.29
CA HIS A 501 18.78 0.79 31.44
C HIS A 501 18.69 -0.33 32.50
N ALA A 502 19.83 -0.94 32.81
CA ALA A 502 19.94 -1.82 33.97
C ALA A 502 20.29 -1.00 35.23
N HIS A 503 19.28 -0.40 35.88
CA HIS A 503 19.28 -0.18 37.32
C HIS A 503 17.86 0.04 37.86
N ARG A 504 17.21 -1.05 38.29
CA ARG A 504 16.64 -1.20 39.64
C ARG A 504 16.14 -2.64 39.82
N THR A 505 16.58 -3.20 40.92
CA THR A 505 16.55 -4.59 41.36
C THR A 505 15.17 -5.07 41.79
N CYS A 506 14.83 -6.32 41.42
CA CYS A 506 14.42 -7.42 42.31
C CYS A 506 14.55 -8.76 41.54
N GLN A 507 15.16 -9.78 42.16
CA GLN A 507 15.44 -11.09 41.55
C GLN A 507 14.37 -12.16 41.87
N ALA A 508 13.89 -12.80 40.79
CA ALA A 508 13.62 -14.24 40.54
C ALA A 508 12.53 -15.00 41.35
N PRO A 509 11.85 -16.01 40.74
CA PRO A 509 12.51 -17.25 40.33
C PRO A 509 12.29 -17.69 38.87
N LYS A 510 13.29 -18.46 38.41
CA LYS A 510 13.43 -19.15 37.13
C LYS A 510 12.24 -20.04 36.78
N ASN A 511 11.83 -20.03 35.51
CA ASN A 511 11.32 -21.21 34.82
C ASN A 511 11.55 -21.14 33.30
N ILE A 512 12.40 -22.06 32.85
CA ILE A 512 12.41 -22.83 31.59
C ILE A 512 11.77 -22.13 30.37
N THR A 513 12.62 -21.63 29.48
CA THR A 513 12.28 -21.30 28.09
C THR A 513 11.86 -22.57 27.34
N VAL A 514 10.56 -22.71 27.09
CA VAL A 514 10.07 -23.55 26.00
C VAL A 514 10.23 -22.74 24.72
N ALA A 515 11.01 -23.28 23.78
CA ALA A 515 11.14 -22.69 22.45
C ALA A 515 9.76 -22.65 21.77
N SER A 516 9.32 -21.46 21.38
CA SER A 516 8.18 -21.27 20.49
C SER A 516 8.50 -21.92 19.13
N LYS A 517 7.80 -23.02 18.83
CA LYS A 517 7.70 -23.56 17.48
C LYS A 517 6.53 -22.87 16.78
N SER A 518 6.83 -22.04 15.78
CA SER A 518 6.15 -21.97 14.47
C SER A 518 6.12 -20.54 13.90
N THR A 519 7.07 -20.24 13.02
CA THR A 519 6.86 -19.31 11.90
C THR A 519 7.36 -20.06 10.68
N HIS A 520 6.43 -20.53 9.85
CA HIS A 520 6.78 -21.16 8.59
C HIS A 520 7.30 -20.07 7.65
N LEU A 521 8.62 -20.00 7.56
CA LEU A 521 9.34 -19.20 6.59
C LEU A 521 9.17 -19.90 5.22
N ASP A 522 8.60 -19.23 4.21
CA ASP A 522 8.31 -19.84 2.90
C ASP A 522 9.45 -19.63 1.90
N ALA A 523 9.92 -20.69 1.26
CA ALA A 523 10.99 -20.63 0.26
C ALA A 523 10.42 -20.51 -1.16
N ALA A 524 11.25 -20.03 -2.07
CA ALA A 524 10.97 -19.89 -3.50
C ALA A 524 12.00 -20.66 -4.33
N VAL A 525 11.52 -21.32 -5.39
CA VAL A 525 12.34 -21.75 -6.51
C VAL A 525 12.08 -20.78 -7.66
N THR A 526 13.02 -19.88 -7.90
CA THR A 526 12.93 -18.89 -8.98
C THR A 526 13.67 -19.42 -10.21
N ILE A 527 13.01 -19.38 -11.37
CA ILE A 527 13.52 -19.88 -12.64
C ILE A 527 13.89 -18.67 -13.51
N ARG A 528 15.11 -18.67 -14.04
CA ARG A 528 15.64 -17.63 -14.93
C ARG A 528 16.24 -18.27 -16.18
N ILE A 529 16.12 -17.59 -17.31
CA ILE A 529 16.83 -17.89 -18.55
C ILE A 529 17.71 -16.68 -18.86
N GLY A 530 19.03 -16.87 -18.77
CA GLY A 530 19.98 -15.75 -18.72
C GLY A 530 19.66 -14.78 -17.57
N ASN A 531 19.40 -13.51 -17.91
CA ASN A 531 19.06 -12.46 -16.93
C ASN A 531 17.54 -12.26 -16.73
N SER A 532 16.70 -12.97 -17.48
CA SER A 532 15.25 -12.80 -17.44
C SER A 532 14.61 -13.77 -16.46
N HIS A 533 13.75 -13.24 -15.58
CA HIS A 533 12.88 -14.05 -14.74
C HIS A 533 11.79 -14.72 -15.60
N VAL A 534 11.53 -16.00 -15.36
CA VAL A 534 10.53 -16.78 -16.09
C VAL A 534 9.33 -17.11 -15.19
N LYS A 535 9.60 -17.64 -13.99
CA LYS A 535 8.56 -18.12 -13.06
C LYS A 535 9.14 -18.26 -11.66
N THR A 536 8.29 -18.09 -10.65
CA THR A 536 8.61 -18.45 -9.26
C THR A 536 7.65 -19.52 -8.78
N LEU A 537 8.19 -20.58 -8.16
CA LEU A 537 7.42 -21.67 -7.57
C LEU A 537 7.56 -21.60 -6.05
N ALA A 538 6.42 -21.61 -5.35
CA ALA A 538 6.41 -21.72 -3.90
C ALA A 538 6.99 -23.09 -3.47
N ALA A 539 7.83 -23.07 -2.45
CA ALA A 539 8.50 -24.25 -1.91
C ALA A 539 8.57 -24.20 -0.38
N SER A 540 8.53 -25.37 0.26
CA SER A 540 8.74 -25.47 1.72
C SER A 540 10.22 -25.68 2.00
N PRO A 541 10.91 -24.84 2.81
CA PRO A 541 12.30 -25.08 3.17
C PRO A 541 12.44 -26.24 4.16
N ALA A 542 13.61 -26.87 4.18
CA ALA A 542 13.96 -27.83 5.20
C ALA A 542 14.33 -27.14 6.52
N GLU A 543 14.03 -27.80 7.64
CA GLU A 543 14.49 -27.40 8.98
C GLU A 543 15.96 -27.77 9.24
N PHE A 544 16.67 -28.26 8.22
CA PHE A 544 18.06 -28.70 8.26
C PHE A 544 18.81 -28.27 7.00
N GLY A 545 20.14 -28.31 7.04
CA GLY A 545 20.99 -27.89 5.92
C GLY A 545 21.34 -26.40 5.96
N TYR A 546 21.78 -25.87 4.82
CA TYR A 546 22.10 -24.45 4.70
C TYR A 546 20.82 -23.61 4.74
N SER A 547 20.79 -22.63 5.64
CA SER A 547 19.63 -21.75 5.81
C SER A 547 19.56 -20.72 4.68
N LEU A 548 18.48 -20.77 3.90
CA LEU A 548 18.19 -19.75 2.88
C LEU A 548 17.87 -18.37 3.47
N ALA A 549 17.64 -18.26 4.78
CA ALA A 549 17.54 -16.95 5.44
C ALA A 549 18.88 -16.19 5.43
N SER A 550 20.01 -16.89 5.20
CA SER A 550 21.34 -16.27 5.14
C SER A 550 21.78 -15.85 3.73
N GLY A 551 20.94 -16.07 2.71
CA GLY A 551 21.21 -15.69 1.33
C GLY A 551 20.53 -16.60 0.31
N ARG A 552 20.77 -16.34 -0.98
CA ARG A 552 20.28 -17.16 -2.09
C ARG A 552 21.37 -18.04 -2.69
N ILE A 553 20.99 -19.14 -3.31
CA ILE A 553 21.89 -20.02 -4.07
C ILE A 553 21.40 -20.12 -5.51
N ASP A 554 22.25 -19.74 -6.45
CA ASP A 554 21.99 -19.75 -7.88
C ASP A 554 22.80 -20.91 -8.52
N GLY A 555 22.15 -21.71 -9.37
CA GLY A 555 22.79 -22.85 -10.01
C GLY A 555 22.00 -23.40 -11.21
N SER A 556 22.67 -24.12 -12.09
CA SER A 556 21.97 -24.86 -13.15
C SER A 556 21.20 -26.04 -12.56
N LEU A 557 20.12 -26.44 -13.22
CA LEU A 557 19.25 -27.52 -12.77
C LEU A 557 19.71 -28.88 -13.33
N PHE A 558 19.75 -29.90 -12.49
CA PHE A 558 19.72 -31.29 -12.92
C PHE A 558 18.32 -31.86 -12.61
N ALA A 559 17.47 -31.92 -13.62
CA ALA A 559 16.09 -32.40 -13.52
C ALA A 559 15.88 -33.65 -14.37
N SER A 560 16.52 -34.76 -13.97
CA SER A 560 16.15 -36.09 -14.48
C SER A 560 15.56 -36.93 -13.36
N LEU A 561 14.23 -36.91 -13.25
CA LEU A 561 13.49 -37.64 -12.24
C LEU A 561 13.50 -39.16 -12.46
N ASN A 562 13.94 -39.63 -13.62
CA ASN A 562 14.07 -41.04 -13.97
C ASN A 562 15.45 -41.61 -13.62
N ASP A 563 16.48 -40.77 -13.59
CA ASP A 563 17.87 -41.17 -13.34
C ASP A 563 18.22 -41.20 -11.85
N ILE A 564 18.02 -40.08 -11.15
CA ILE A 564 18.34 -39.98 -9.71
C ILE A 564 17.23 -40.62 -8.87
N GLN A 565 16.01 -40.69 -9.42
CA GLN A 565 14.78 -41.17 -8.78
C GLN A 565 14.64 -40.68 -7.34
N THR A 566 15.08 -41.48 -6.37
CA THR A 566 14.91 -41.22 -4.94
C THR A 566 16.19 -40.83 -4.21
N ALA A 567 17.38 -40.88 -4.83
CA ALA A 567 18.67 -40.64 -4.18
C ALA A 567 18.88 -41.43 -2.87
N CYS A 568 18.23 -42.59 -2.69
CA CYS A 568 18.42 -43.41 -1.49
C CYS A 568 19.65 -44.32 -1.54
N LYS A 569 20.29 -44.42 -2.70
CA LYS A 569 21.58 -45.09 -2.92
C LYS A 569 22.63 -44.03 -3.28
N GLU A 570 23.89 -44.40 -3.16
CA GLU A 570 25.00 -43.55 -3.61
C GLU A 570 24.84 -43.16 -5.08
N LEU A 571 25.16 -41.91 -5.40
CA LEU A 571 24.99 -41.31 -6.72
C LEU A 571 26.30 -41.29 -7.52
N SER A 572 27.22 -42.23 -7.25
CA SER A 572 28.57 -42.28 -7.83
C SER A 572 28.59 -42.29 -9.36
N ALA A 573 27.60 -42.91 -10.00
CA ALA A 573 27.44 -42.93 -11.46
C ALA A 573 27.08 -41.56 -12.08
N TRP A 574 26.63 -40.59 -11.26
CA TRP A 574 26.12 -39.30 -11.71
C TRP A 574 26.98 -38.12 -11.25
N GLY A 575 28.10 -38.38 -10.58
CA GLY A 575 28.92 -37.36 -9.92
C GLY A 575 29.31 -36.20 -10.83
N ASP A 576 29.76 -36.49 -12.05
CA ASP A 576 30.15 -35.46 -13.02
C ASP A 576 28.95 -34.66 -13.56
N SER A 577 27.75 -35.26 -13.56
CA SER A 577 26.54 -34.62 -14.07
C SER A 577 25.87 -33.69 -13.07
N ILE A 578 26.07 -33.91 -11.77
CA ILE A 578 25.43 -33.15 -10.68
C ILE A 578 26.34 -32.15 -9.98
N ARG A 579 27.67 -32.26 -10.16
CA ARG A 579 28.63 -31.34 -9.56
C ARG A 579 28.33 -29.89 -9.96
N GLY A 580 28.16 -29.01 -8.97
CA GLY A 580 27.84 -27.60 -9.18
C GLY A 580 26.38 -27.30 -9.54
N LYS A 581 25.49 -28.30 -9.52
CA LYS A 581 24.08 -28.14 -9.92
C LYS A 581 23.13 -28.24 -8.73
N ILE A 582 21.92 -27.68 -8.91
CA ILE A 582 20.77 -27.90 -8.04
C ILE A 582 20.04 -29.15 -8.55
N VAL A 583 19.78 -30.11 -7.67
CA VAL A 583 19.32 -31.45 -8.07
C VAL A 583 17.87 -31.69 -7.66
N LEU A 584 17.05 -32.13 -8.61
CA LEU A 584 15.65 -32.52 -8.39
C LEU A 584 15.54 -33.99 -7.95
N VAL A 585 14.90 -34.28 -6.83
CA VAL A 585 14.88 -35.62 -6.20
C VAL A 585 13.48 -36.03 -5.75
N LYS A 586 13.00 -37.23 -6.12
CA LYS A 586 11.70 -37.76 -5.64
C LYS A 586 11.79 -38.21 -4.18
N ARG A 587 10.67 -38.05 -3.48
CA ARG A 587 10.45 -38.73 -2.21
C ARG A 587 10.56 -40.26 -2.39
N GLY A 588 11.21 -40.90 -1.41
CA GLY A 588 11.40 -42.35 -1.36
C GLY A 588 11.43 -42.84 0.09
N ASN A 589 12.00 -44.02 0.33
CA ASN A 589 11.93 -44.69 1.64
C ASN A 589 13.05 -44.30 2.62
N CYS A 590 14.01 -43.48 2.19
CA CYS A 590 15.06 -42.91 3.04
C CYS A 590 14.73 -41.47 3.46
N SER A 591 15.36 -41.00 4.54
CA SER A 591 15.21 -39.63 5.05
C SER A 591 15.68 -38.56 4.05
N PHE A 592 15.13 -37.35 4.18
CA PHE A 592 15.51 -36.23 3.32
C PHE A 592 16.94 -35.75 3.58
N THR A 593 17.39 -35.81 4.83
CA THR A 593 18.78 -35.58 5.24
C THR A 593 19.75 -36.51 4.52
N ARG A 594 19.43 -37.81 4.43
CA ARG A 594 20.25 -38.79 3.70
C ARG A 594 20.32 -38.53 2.20
N LYS A 595 19.20 -38.14 1.58
CA LYS A 595 19.18 -37.73 0.16
C LYS A 595 20.07 -36.51 -0.07
N ALA A 596 19.95 -35.50 0.79
CA ALA A 596 20.74 -34.28 0.71
C ALA A 596 22.24 -34.56 0.87
N MET A 597 22.63 -35.48 1.77
CA MET A 597 24.01 -35.92 1.90
C MET A 597 24.52 -36.59 0.62
N HIS A 598 23.79 -37.50 -0.01
CA HIS A 598 24.24 -38.12 -1.27
C HIS A 598 24.38 -37.10 -2.42
N VAL A 599 23.52 -36.09 -2.49
CA VAL A 599 23.64 -34.99 -3.46
C VAL A 599 24.88 -34.15 -3.18
N GLN A 600 25.09 -33.79 -1.91
CA GLN A 600 26.24 -33.01 -1.46
C GLN A 600 27.57 -33.73 -1.67
N ASP A 601 27.65 -35.03 -1.35
CA ASP A 601 28.88 -35.82 -1.45
C ASP A 601 29.40 -35.89 -2.89
N MET A 602 28.49 -35.76 -3.86
CA MET A 602 28.81 -35.68 -5.29
C MET A 602 29.03 -34.25 -5.80
N GLY A 603 28.98 -33.24 -4.91
CA GLY A 603 29.24 -31.84 -5.22
C GLY A 603 28.03 -31.05 -5.73
N GLY A 604 26.80 -31.54 -5.55
CA GLY A 604 25.60 -30.74 -5.78
C GLY A 604 25.53 -29.58 -4.78
N ILE A 605 24.98 -28.43 -5.23
CA ILE A 605 24.97 -27.18 -4.43
C ILE A 605 23.60 -26.85 -3.84
N GLY A 606 22.58 -27.65 -4.13
CA GLY A 606 21.23 -27.52 -3.58
C GLY A 606 20.36 -28.71 -3.97
N MET A 607 19.30 -28.97 -3.22
CA MET A 607 18.35 -30.05 -3.49
C MET A 607 16.91 -29.56 -3.49
N ILE A 608 16.16 -29.92 -4.54
CA ILE A 608 14.71 -29.73 -4.62
C ILE A 608 14.03 -31.10 -4.47
N ALA A 609 13.38 -31.33 -3.34
CA ALA A 609 12.60 -32.53 -3.09
C ALA A 609 11.20 -32.43 -3.73
N VAL A 610 10.74 -33.53 -4.34
CA VAL A 610 9.42 -33.61 -4.98
C VAL A 610 8.46 -34.42 -4.12
N ASN A 611 7.34 -33.81 -3.73
CA ASN A 611 6.27 -34.54 -3.06
C ASN A 611 5.40 -35.30 -4.08
N ASN A 612 5.59 -36.61 -4.17
CA ASN A 612 4.90 -37.53 -5.07
C ASN A 612 3.75 -38.33 -4.43
N LYS A 613 3.25 -37.93 -3.25
CA LYS A 613 2.05 -38.55 -2.66
C LYS A 613 0.78 -38.10 -3.41
N ALA A 614 -0.14 -39.03 -3.66
CA ALA A 614 -1.42 -38.75 -4.32
C ALA A 614 -2.18 -37.62 -3.58
N GLN A 615 -2.59 -36.59 -4.31
CA GLN A 615 -3.41 -35.50 -3.78
C GLN A 615 -4.83 -36.03 -3.49
N THR A 616 -5.41 -35.60 -2.37
CA THR A 616 -6.84 -35.85 -2.09
C THR A 616 -7.70 -34.89 -2.93
N PRO A 617 -8.95 -35.21 -3.30
CA PRO A 617 -9.72 -34.49 -4.32
C PRO A 617 -10.21 -33.07 -3.92
N LYS A 618 -9.74 -32.52 -2.80
CA LYS A 618 -10.09 -31.16 -2.37
C LYS A 618 -8.99 -30.20 -2.82
N PRO A 619 -9.31 -29.07 -3.49
CA PRO A 619 -8.33 -28.03 -3.77
C PRO A 619 -7.98 -27.33 -2.45
N SER A 620 -7.08 -27.91 -1.67
CA SER A 620 -6.46 -27.22 -0.54
C SER A 620 -5.33 -26.37 -1.10
N TYR A 621 -5.54 -25.06 -1.17
CA TYR A 621 -4.47 -24.10 -1.36
C TYR A 621 -3.39 -24.32 -0.28
N GLN A 622 -2.13 -24.43 -0.72
CA GLN A 622 -0.90 -24.36 0.08
C GLN A 622 -0.88 -25.13 1.42
N ARG A 623 -0.94 -26.47 1.37
CA ARG A 623 -0.47 -27.26 2.53
C ARG A 623 1.05 -27.34 2.50
N LEU A 624 1.69 -26.68 3.46
CA LEU A 624 3.15 -26.73 3.66
C LEU A 624 3.61 -28.17 3.95
N TYR A 625 4.73 -28.55 3.34
CA TYR A 625 5.30 -29.87 3.54
C TYR A 625 6.42 -29.83 4.58
N SER A 626 6.27 -30.59 5.67
CA SER A 626 7.34 -30.74 6.67
C SER A 626 8.48 -31.61 6.12
N LEU A 627 9.67 -31.04 6.04
CA LEU A 627 10.94 -31.72 5.77
C LEU A 627 11.64 -31.99 7.11
N SER A 628 11.27 -33.09 7.76
CA SER A 628 11.80 -33.41 9.10
C SER A 628 13.26 -33.88 9.04
N ASP A 629 14.06 -33.40 9.99
CA ASP A 629 15.40 -33.92 10.30
C ASP A 629 15.27 -35.29 10.98
N ASP A 630 16.11 -36.26 10.57
CA ASP A 630 16.23 -37.58 11.20
C ASP A 630 17.31 -37.65 12.29
N GLY A 631 17.83 -36.49 12.72
CA GLY A 631 18.92 -36.34 13.68
C GLY A 631 20.30 -36.18 13.03
N SER A 632 20.39 -36.26 11.70
CA SER A 632 21.64 -36.10 10.94
C SER A 632 21.73 -34.80 10.14
N GLY A 633 20.72 -33.93 10.22
CA GLY A 633 20.60 -32.70 9.45
C GLY A 633 21.76 -31.72 9.61
N HIS A 634 22.45 -31.72 10.75
CA HIS A 634 23.66 -30.92 10.99
C HIS A 634 24.83 -31.23 10.03
N LYS A 635 24.83 -32.41 9.40
CA LYS A 635 25.82 -32.84 8.41
C LYS A 635 25.52 -32.33 6.99
N VAL A 636 24.29 -31.89 6.73
CA VAL A 636 23.88 -31.28 5.47
C VAL A 636 24.34 -29.82 5.46
N LYS A 637 25.00 -29.40 4.39
CA LYS A 637 25.60 -28.07 4.17
C LYS A 637 25.08 -27.38 2.91
N ILE A 638 24.15 -28.00 2.19
CA ILE A 638 23.45 -27.43 1.04
C ILE A 638 22.00 -27.08 1.42
N PRO A 639 21.35 -26.12 0.75
CA PRO A 639 19.95 -25.80 0.97
C PRO A 639 19.06 -26.93 0.43
N VAL A 640 17.94 -27.14 1.11
CA VAL A 640 16.94 -28.13 0.72
C VAL A 640 15.56 -27.50 0.76
N VAL A 641 14.81 -27.62 -0.33
CA VAL A 641 13.41 -27.16 -0.42
C VAL A 641 12.52 -28.27 -1.00
N MET A 642 11.20 -28.17 -0.82
CA MET A 642 10.24 -29.12 -1.38
C MET A 642 9.13 -28.44 -2.18
N ILE A 643 8.82 -29.00 -3.34
CA ILE A 643 7.73 -28.56 -4.24
C ILE A 643 6.73 -29.69 -4.52
N SER A 644 5.58 -29.34 -5.11
CA SER A 644 4.58 -30.31 -5.57
C SER A 644 5.06 -31.12 -6.78
N MET A 645 4.46 -32.30 -7.01
CA MET A 645 4.74 -33.10 -8.21
C MET A 645 4.47 -32.33 -9.51
N ASN A 646 3.40 -31.54 -9.57
CA ASN A 646 3.07 -30.74 -10.77
C ASN A 646 4.16 -29.70 -11.06
N ASN A 647 4.62 -28.99 -10.03
CA ASN A 647 5.70 -28.02 -10.16
C ASN A 647 7.03 -28.67 -10.59
N ALA A 648 7.26 -29.92 -10.18
CA ALA A 648 8.45 -30.67 -10.56
C ALA A 648 8.43 -31.13 -12.02
N LEU A 649 7.25 -31.52 -12.54
CA LEU A 649 7.09 -31.85 -13.95
C LEU A 649 7.29 -30.60 -14.84
N ASP A 650 6.75 -29.45 -14.43
CA ASP A 650 7.00 -28.17 -15.10
C ASP A 650 8.51 -27.84 -15.15
N LEU A 651 9.24 -28.07 -14.06
CA LEU A 651 10.69 -27.83 -13.98
C LEU A 651 11.51 -28.79 -14.87
N GLU A 652 11.11 -30.07 -14.94
CA GLU A 652 11.75 -31.07 -15.79
C GLU A 652 11.55 -30.74 -17.28
N GLU A 653 10.35 -30.30 -17.66
CA GLU A 653 10.07 -29.86 -19.03
C GLU A 653 10.88 -28.61 -19.42
N LEU A 654 11.01 -27.64 -18.52
CA LEU A 654 11.82 -26.44 -18.75
C LEU A 654 13.32 -26.77 -18.84
N GLY A 655 13.81 -27.63 -17.94
CA GLY A 655 15.21 -28.07 -17.94
C GLY A 655 15.61 -28.87 -19.18
N ALA A 656 14.67 -29.57 -19.82
CA ALA A 656 14.92 -30.30 -21.07
C ALA A 656 14.96 -29.40 -22.32
N ARG A 657 14.41 -28.18 -22.24
CA ARG A 657 14.28 -27.26 -23.38
C ARG A 657 15.43 -26.27 -23.49
N ASP A 658 16.11 -25.93 -22.38
CA ASP A 658 17.10 -24.86 -22.35
C ASP A 658 18.24 -25.12 -21.36
N ASP A 659 19.45 -25.33 -21.88
CA ASP A 659 20.67 -25.54 -21.10
C ASP A 659 21.17 -24.27 -20.38
N SER A 660 20.62 -23.09 -20.70
CA SER A 660 20.95 -21.81 -20.06
C SER A 660 20.08 -21.49 -18.82
N LEU A 661 19.26 -22.45 -18.41
CA LEU A 661 18.35 -22.32 -17.28
C LEU A 661 19.11 -22.23 -15.94
N VAL A 662 18.84 -21.17 -15.20
CA VAL A 662 19.37 -20.92 -13.85
C VAL A 662 18.24 -20.98 -12.84
N ILE A 663 18.41 -21.79 -11.81
CA ILE A 663 17.53 -21.89 -10.65
C ILE A 663 18.14 -21.12 -9.49
N SER A 664 17.31 -20.30 -8.85
CA SER A 664 17.65 -19.63 -7.60
C SER A 664 16.79 -20.19 -6.47
N LEU A 665 17.43 -20.72 -5.44
CA LEU A 665 16.82 -21.08 -4.18
C LEU A 665 16.97 -19.91 -3.22
N SER A 666 15.84 -19.37 -2.75
CA SER A 666 15.81 -18.23 -1.83
C SER A 666 14.60 -18.32 -0.93
N MET A 667 14.57 -17.52 0.14
CA MET A 667 13.32 -17.23 0.82
C MET A 667 12.43 -16.40 -0.11
N LEU A 668 11.11 -16.63 -0.12
CA LEU A 668 10.19 -15.61 -0.62
C LEU A 668 10.49 -14.35 0.20
N LEU A 669 10.76 -13.25 -0.50
CA LEU A 669 11.17 -11.95 0.06
C LEU A 669 10.57 -11.77 1.46
N SER A 670 11.45 -11.83 2.46
CA SER A 670 11.14 -11.52 3.86
C SER A 670 10.96 -10.02 4.04
#